data_AF-A0A7S3D129-F1
#
_entry.id   AF-A0A7S3D129-F1
#
_cell.length_a   1.000
_cell.length_b   1.000
_cell.length_c   1.000
_cell.angle_alpha   90.00
_cell.angle_beta   90.00
_cell.angle_gamma   90.00
#
_symmetry.space_group_name_H-M   'P 1'
#
loop_
_entity.id
_entity.type
_entity.pdbx_description
1 polymer ?
#
loop_
_entity_poly.entity_id
_entity_poly.type
_entity_poly.pdbx_seq_one_letter_code
_entity_poly.pdbx_strand_id
1 'polypeptide(L)'
;TSWLSAMVLHGDFMASPLEAVRRQYRPPLPIVLQGIVDNRIGALNGESNPPTATGETLDALKKEFPTAFSQVPLNLVPVTAGCDPLPKKPIRIGVVLSGGQAAGGHNVIVGLNDFLLQIGGNCSLFGFLEGPKGVVEGKYKELKPDYVDLFRNQGGFHMIGSGRGKIESASDLSSARNVCESLNLDGLVVVGGDDSNTNACILAEEFARSGAKTCVVGCPKTIDGDLKNQFIETSFGFDTATRIYAEAVANLQRDAQSSGKYYNFVRVMGRSASHIALEVALQCHPNACIIGEEVRSKKKTLNDITNDLCDMIQERARRGLYHGSIIVPEGLIEFIPEVGTLIHELNEILAELSTHPDEEFVSAKLSDASKELFLLLPQDFRSELLLDRDPHGNVAVSQIETEKLLIRLCEAELANRQQKGVYKGKFKALAHFLGYEGRSALPSDFDCNYCYSLGYAAGALILLGRTAMMASVRGLSGPVEGWRVGGCPIADMMTIERRKGKNKPVIEKALVNLNGGAYHMFFGHREEWKVFDCYRDPAPLQFTGLLSPQCCLTLQREWPSPDFQSLNFDVYKYRDAFDTPLPSSLRSDFSIDSSGTTLDFKPTGKSRAETRRLAGARGASEQRYGIVLCGRQTPGVHAAISGMVRCLHHHSPKSKVIGFKRGTVGFLKGEAMEITKEIAEEFRTHGGFHLLGRTRDSLRTTEEKEGAAKIVQQEKLSGLVLVGGTATAEDAIGLHKYFAENEVGCGVVFLPATVNNDFDHSLLEITLGFDTASKVMSQLIGNIAMDAISAKKYWFFVRTHGQSTSHIALECALKTHPNIVIISEALSSQQSTLHGLTHSICDVICERADKGKNYGVVLIPEGLAGHLQELSLLLDEVRLAYNKTGPGVPATAVRSSLSDWAAALLDSLPEAVQASLLGERESRGTVNLSQIETERLLAIMVNKELETRRLNEVYSGKFSAICHFFGYQARCAWPSNFDVMLGFHLGATTAALLMSQLFGYSATVRGVVSPPSDWQCGGISLQVLTRGHITAGVDEKGRPLQMLKAEEQTWAAEDSYQCPGPIQFEGPTSSTTTLTLEAEKLTLANSQREVAALCEEVLRQCRSLGNETAAAVSVIGLRSVADTLRLLREGKF
;
A
#
# COMPACT_ATOMS: atom_id res chain seq x y z
N THR A 1 19.86 9.32 -17.52
CA THR A 1 21.15 8.61 -17.33
C THR A 1 22.18 9.41 -16.53
N SER A 2 22.30 10.74 -16.63
CA SER A 2 23.23 11.51 -15.78
C SER A 2 22.81 11.64 -14.30
N TRP A 3 21.52 11.49 -13.98
CA TRP A 3 20.98 11.65 -12.62
C TRP A 3 21.27 10.44 -11.69
N LEU A 4 21.06 9.21 -12.18
CA LEU A 4 21.37 7.97 -11.44
C LEU A 4 22.87 7.81 -11.16
N SER A 5 23.72 8.20 -12.11
CA SER A 5 25.18 8.18 -11.92
C SER A 5 25.64 9.20 -10.87
N ALA A 6 24.94 10.33 -10.70
CA ALA A 6 25.25 11.32 -9.66
C ALA A 6 24.88 10.83 -8.26
N MET A 7 23.77 10.09 -8.10
CA MET A 7 23.39 9.49 -6.81
C MET A 7 24.37 8.40 -6.37
N VAL A 8 24.84 7.57 -7.31
CA VAL A 8 25.80 6.48 -7.02
C VAL A 8 27.21 7.00 -6.68
N LEU A 9 27.58 8.21 -7.16
CA LEU A 9 28.94 8.76 -6.97
C LEU A 9 29.08 9.73 -5.78
N HIS A 10 27.99 10.24 -5.21
CA HIS A 10 28.06 11.29 -4.16
C HIS A 10 27.75 10.84 -2.73
N GLY A 11 27.54 9.55 -2.46
CA GLY A 11 27.40 9.05 -1.08
C GLY A 11 26.09 9.43 -0.37
N ASP A 12 25.14 10.09 -1.05
CA ASP A 12 23.77 10.33 -0.58
C ASP A 12 22.88 9.09 -0.82
N PHE A 13 23.32 7.92 -0.35
CA PHE A 13 22.59 6.64 -0.45
C PHE A 13 21.31 6.57 0.41
N MET A 14 20.95 7.66 1.11
CA MET A 14 19.91 7.67 2.15
C MET A 14 18.53 8.15 1.67
N ALA A 15 18.32 8.45 0.39
CA ALA A 15 17.03 8.94 -0.11
C ALA A 15 16.64 8.29 -1.44
N SER A 16 15.39 7.89 -1.56
CA SER A 16 14.80 7.49 -2.84
C SER A 16 14.77 8.69 -3.81
N PRO A 17 14.70 8.45 -5.14
CA PRO A 17 14.60 9.54 -6.11
C PRO A 17 13.45 10.51 -5.83
N LEU A 18 12.31 10.01 -5.32
CA LEU A 18 11.16 10.85 -4.99
C LEU A 18 11.41 11.68 -3.73
N GLU A 19 12.00 11.08 -2.69
CA GLU A 19 12.37 11.80 -1.47
C GLU A 19 13.34 12.95 -1.79
N ALA A 20 14.34 12.71 -2.65
CA ALA A 20 15.31 13.71 -3.08
C ALA A 20 14.66 14.90 -3.81
N VAL A 21 13.72 14.64 -4.73
CA VAL A 21 12.94 15.69 -5.42
C VAL A 21 12.08 16.46 -4.41
N ARG A 22 11.44 15.76 -3.48
CA ARG A 22 10.55 16.38 -2.48
C ARG A 22 11.29 17.28 -1.50
N ARG A 23 12.55 16.99 -1.14
CA ARG A 23 13.37 17.88 -0.29
C ARG A 23 13.58 19.26 -0.92
N GLN A 24 13.51 19.37 -2.24
CA GLN A 24 13.67 20.64 -2.96
C GLN A 24 12.38 21.47 -2.96
N TYR A 25 11.22 20.83 -2.84
CA TYR A 25 9.94 21.54 -2.78
C TYR A 25 9.85 22.40 -1.51
N ARG A 26 9.46 23.67 -1.70
CA ARG A 26 9.20 24.61 -0.60
C ARG A 26 7.70 24.84 -0.55
N PRO A 27 7.01 24.36 0.51
CA PRO A 27 5.58 24.58 0.68
C PRO A 27 5.23 26.07 0.61
N PRO A 28 4.20 26.48 -0.15
CA PRO A 28 3.72 27.85 -0.13
C PRO A 28 3.24 28.26 1.27
N LEU A 29 3.38 29.55 1.58
CA LEU A 29 2.87 30.14 2.81
C LEU A 29 1.60 30.95 2.53
N PRO A 30 0.62 30.93 3.45
CA PRO A 30 -0.48 31.88 3.47
C PRO A 30 0.03 33.31 3.36
N ILE A 31 -0.68 34.19 2.65
CA ILE A 31 -0.24 35.57 2.37
C ILE A 31 0.14 36.30 3.66
N VAL A 32 -0.63 36.09 4.73
CA VAL A 32 -0.35 36.70 6.02
C VAL A 32 1.05 36.33 6.53
N LEU A 33 1.47 35.06 6.44
CA LEU A 33 2.76 34.58 6.95
C LEU A 33 3.95 35.03 6.11
N GLN A 34 3.76 35.36 4.83
CA GLN A 34 4.83 35.90 3.98
C GLN A 34 5.36 37.25 4.49
N GLY A 35 4.52 38.00 5.24
CA GLY A 35 4.90 39.28 5.83
C GLY A 35 5.91 39.22 6.98
N ILE A 36 6.32 38.03 7.47
CA ILE A 36 7.27 37.89 8.60
C ILE A 36 8.59 38.58 8.29
N VAL A 37 9.13 38.32 7.10
CA VAL A 37 10.44 38.83 6.67
C VAL A 37 10.48 40.35 6.77
N ASP A 38 9.41 41.00 6.31
CA ASP A 38 9.29 42.46 6.25
C ASP A 38 8.71 43.08 7.53
N ASN A 39 8.48 42.31 8.60
CA ASN A 39 7.82 42.76 9.82
C ASN A 39 6.40 43.33 9.61
N ARG A 40 5.66 42.78 8.65
CA ARG A 40 4.32 43.25 8.24
C ARG A 40 3.18 42.41 8.79
N ILE A 41 3.40 41.68 9.89
CA ILE A 41 2.38 40.87 10.56
C ILE A 41 2.17 41.39 11.97
N GLY A 42 0.91 41.52 12.37
CA GLY A 42 0.49 41.71 13.74
C GLY A 42 -0.51 40.63 14.16
N ALA A 43 -1.08 40.77 15.35
CA ALA A 43 -2.07 39.83 15.88
C ALA A 43 -3.25 40.56 16.51
N LEU A 44 -4.44 40.02 16.30
CA LEU A 44 -5.70 40.52 16.86
C LEU A 44 -6.44 39.39 17.56
N ASN A 45 -7.20 39.73 18.60
CA ASN A 45 -8.09 38.76 19.24
C ASN A 45 -9.18 38.35 18.24
N GLY A 46 -9.41 37.04 18.13
CA GLY A 46 -10.52 36.47 17.40
C GLY A 46 -11.80 36.46 18.24
N GLU A 47 -12.92 36.14 17.59
CA GLU A 47 -14.18 35.93 18.28
C GLU A 47 -14.09 34.72 19.21
N SER A 48 -14.47 34.91 20.48
CA SER A 48 -14.56 33.84 21.46
C SER A 48 -15.76 32.96 21.17
N ASN A 49 -15.63 31.66 21.39
CA ASN A 49 -16.71 30.70 21.23
C ASN A 49 -16.97 29.96 22.55
N PRO A 50 -18.17 29.36 22.71
CA PRO A 50 -18.47 28.60 23.91
C PRO A 50 -17.54 27.38 24.03
N PRO A 51 -17.00 27.10 25.24
CA PRO A 51 -16.27 25.87 25.52
C PRO A 51 -17.14 24.64 25.29
N THR A 52 -16.49 23.52 24.96
CA THR A 52 -17.14 22.22 24.81
C THR A 52 -17.82 21.76 26.12
N ALA A 53 -17.13 21.88 27.25
CA ALA A 53 -17.72 21.59 28.56
C ALA A 53 -18.80 22.61 28.96
N THR A 54 -19.84 22.14 29.63
CA THR A 54 -20.95 22.97 30.15
C THR A 54 -21.24 22.66 31.62
N GLY A 55 -21.96 23.55 32.30
CA GLY A 55 -22.43 23.35 33.69
C GLY A 55 -21.30 23.08 34.69
N GLU A 56 -21.52 22.13 35.60
CA GLU A 56 -20.58 21.77 36.68
C GLU A 56 -19.20 21.32 36.16
N THR A 57 -19.16 20.64 35.01
CA THR A 57 -17.91 20.22 34.36
C THR A 57 -17.07 21.43 33.96
N LEU A 58 -17.70 22.46 33.39
CA LEU A 58 -17.02 23.69 33.02
C LEU A 58 -16.48 24.44 34.24
N ASP A 59 -17.25 24.50 35.33
CA ASP A 59 -16.83 25.17 36.56
C ASP A 59 -15.64 24.44 37.23
N ALA A 60 -15.65 23.11 37.21
CA ALA A 60 -14.53 22.30 37.68
C ALA A 60 -13.26 22.54 36.85
N LEU A 61 -13.39 22.54 35.51
CA LEU A 61 -12.27 22.81 34.61
C LEU A 61 -11.73 24.23 34.74
N LYS A 62 -12.59 25.26 34.88
CA LYS A 62 -12.15 26.64 35.10
C LYS A 62 -11.37 26.81 36.40
N LYS A 63 -11.75 26.07 37.44
CA LYS A 63 -11.01 26.04 38.71
C LYS A 63 -9.66 25.34 38.56
N GLU A 64 -9.60 24.28 37.76
CA GLU A 64 -8.38 23.51 37.52
C GLU A 64 -7.44 24.14 36.48
N PHE A 65 -7.94 24.97 35.55
CA PHE A 65 -7.16 25.57 34.46
C PHE A 65 -7.41 27.08 34.27
N PRO A 66 -7.30 27.92 35.31
CA PRO A 66 -7.63 29.34 35.23
C PRO A 66 -6.82 30.09 34.18
N THR A 67 -5.54 29.73 33.97
CA THR A 67 -4.70 30.37 32.94
C THR A 67 -5.18 29.99 31.55
N ALA A 68 -5.45 28.71 31.31
CA ALA A 68 -5.89 28.25 30.00
C ALA A 68 -7.25 28.83 29.59
N PHE A 69 -8.21 28.94 30.52
CA PHE A 69 -9.52 29.57 30.27
C PHE A 69 -9.48 31.10 30.19
N SER A 70 -8.36 31.74 30.58
CA SER A 70 -8.17 33.19 30.39
C SER A 70 -7.68 33.55 28.99
N GLN A 71 -7.23 32.56 28.21
CA GLN A 71 -6.79 32.78 26.84
C GLN A 71 -7.98 33.12 25.93
N VAL A 72 -7.69 33.86 24.86
CA VAL A 72 -8.67 34.18 23.82
C VAL A 72 -8.12 33.72 22.46
N PRO A 73 -8.98 33.31 21.52
CA PRO A 73 -8.56 33.04 20.16
C PRO A 73 -7.77 34.21 19.57
N LEU A 74 -6.80 33.90 18.71
CA LEU A 74 -5.90 34.89 18.11
C LEU A 74 -5.84 34.68 16.60
N ASN A 75 -5.86 35.78 15.85
CA ASN A 75 -5.69 35.81 14.40
C ASN A 75 -4.42 36.59 14.05
N LEU A 76 -3.55 36.01 13.22
CA LEU A 76 -2.49 36.76 12.57
C LEU A 76 -3.08 37.55 11.42
N VAL A 77 -2.68 38.80 11.30
CA VAL A 77 -3.20 39.74 10.28
C VAL A 77 -2.05 40.58 9.71
N PRO A 78 -2.16 41.08 8.47
CA PRO A 78 -1.27 42.11 7.99
C PRO A 78 -1.30 43.34 8.89
N VAL A 79 -0.16 43.97 9.13
CA VAL A 79 -0.07 45.22 9.89
C VAL A 79 -0.90 46.29 9.18
N THR A 80 -1.89 46.83 9.90
CA THR A 80 -2.77 47.92 9.47
C THR A 80 -2.81 48.99 10.58
N ALA A 81 -3.43 50.14 10.32
CA ALA A 81 -3.54 51.20 11.32
C ALA A 81 -4.30 50.69 12.56
N GLY A 82 -3.59 50.52 13.69
CA GLY A 82 -4.13 49.99 14.95
C GLY A 82 -3.68 48.58 15.34
N CYS A 83 -2.79 47.93 14.59
CA CYS A 83 -2.21 46.63 14.93
C CYS A 83 -0.67 46.70 14.92
N ASP A 84 -0.05 46.44 16.07
CA ASP A 84 1.41 46.46 16.19
C ASP A 84 2.05 45.23 15.53
N PRO A 85 3.26 45.38 14.95
CA PRO A 85 3.98 44.26 14.39
C PRO A 85 4.41 43.25 15.47
N LEU A 86 4.60 42.00 15.08
CA LEU A 86 5.18 40.97 15.94
C LEU A 86 6.55 41.42 16.49
N PRO A 87 6.88 41.06 17.75
CA PRO A 87 8.14 41.50 18.35
C PRO A 87 9.33 40.80 17.68
N LYS A 88 10.39 41.54 17.34
CA LYS A 88 11.65 40.96 16.82
C LYS A 88 12.63 40.73 17.97
N LYS A 89 12.54 39.55 18.60
CA LYS A 89 13.48 39.11 19.65
C LYS A 89 13.94 37.68 19.41
N PRO A 90 15.21 37.33 19.72
CA PRO A 90 15.66 35.94 19.68
C PRO A 90 14.86 35.09 20.67
N ILE A 91 14.41 33.92 20.22
CA ILE A 91 13.67 32.96 21.05
C ILE A 91 14.24 31.55 20.92
N ARG A 92 14.04 30.75 21.97
CA ARG A 92 14.47 29.34 22.05
C ARG A 92 13.25 28.45 22.17
N ILE A 93 13.06 27.56 21.20
CA ILE A 93 11.87 26.70 21.13
C ILE A 93 12.28 25.24 21.32
N GLY A 94 11.56 24.53 22.18
CA GLY A 94 11.56 23.08 22.22
C GLY A 94 10.39 22.51 21.40
N VAL A 95 10.55 21.37 20.75
CA VAL A 95 9.48 20.65 20.04
C VAL A 95 9.50 19.17 20.40
N VAL A 96 8.32 18.60 20.57
CA VAL A 96 8.13 17.17 20.84
C VAL A 96 7.04 16.58 19.97
N LEU A 97 7.31 15.43 19.35
CA LEU A 97 6.32 14.63 18.64
C LEU A 97 5.73 13.61 19.62
N SER A 98 4.43 13.70 19.90
CA SER A 98 3.75 12.91 20.93
C SER A 98 2.61 12.08 20.35
N GLY A 99 2.49 10.83 20.80
CA GLY A 99 1.45 9.91 20.38
C GLY A 99 1.77 9.15 19.10
N GLY A 100 0.74 8.71 18.38
CA GLY A 100 0.92 8.03 17.10
C GLY A 100 1.44 8.95 16.00
N GLN A 101 2.35 8.43 15.17
CA GLN A 101 2.82 9.03 13.92
C GLN A 101 1.66 9.43 13.00
N ALA A 102 1.86 10.54 12.28
CA ALA A 102 0.99 11.05 11.23
C ALA A 102 1.85 11.79 10.19
N ALA A 103 1.56 11.64 8.89
CA ALA A 103 2.33 12.30 7.84
C ALA A 103 2.31 13.83 8.01
N GLY A 104 3.44 14.50 7.76
CA GLY A 104 3.56 15.96 7.85
C GLY A 104 4.13 16.51 9.17
N GLY A 105 4.33 15.70 10.21
CA GLY A 105 4.90 16.23 11.47
C GLY A 105 6.33 16.78 11.33
N HIS A 106 7.14 16.27 10.39
CA HIS A 106 8.42 16.91 10.06
C HIS A 106 8.22 18.32 9.49
N ASN A 107 7.19 18.55 8.68
CA ASN A 107 6.88 19.85 8.10
C ASN A 107 6.49 20.89 9.17
N VAL A 108 5.93 20.48 10.32
CA VAL A 108 5.73 21.39 11.47
C VAL A 108 7.08 21.86 12.02
N ILE A 109 8.04 20.95 12.19
CA ILE A 109 9.40 21.28 12.67
C ILE A 109 10.15 22.14 11.66
N VAL A 110 10.02 21.82 10.36
CA VAL A 110 10.58 22.61 9.26
C VAL A 110 9.99 24.02 9.24
N GLY A 111 8.67 24.17 9.43
CA GLY A 111 8.02 25.48 9.54
C GLY A 111 8.52 26.28 10.73
N LEU A 112 8.69 25.65 11.90
CA LEU A 112 9.30 26.28 13.08
C LEU A 112 10.75 26.72 12.81
N ASN A 113 11.56 25.86 12.20
CA ASN A 113 12.95 26.18 11.87
C ASN A 113 13.04 27.37 10.91
N ASP A 114 12.27 27.36 9.83
CA ASP A 114 12.27 28.44 8.83
C ASP A 114 11.72 29.75 9.43
N PHE A 115 10.71 29.68 10.30
CA PHE A 115 10.23 30.82 11.09
C PHE A 115 11.35 31.44 11.94
N LEU A 116 12.09 30.62 12.71
CA LEU A 116 13.18 31.09 13.57
C LEU A 116 14.32 31.72 12.75
N LEU A 117 14.64 31.16 11.58
CA LEU A 117 15.63 31.73 10.66
C LEU A 117 15.20 33.10 10.14
N GLN A 118 13.91 33.30 9.88
CA GLN A 118 13.37 34.58 9.41
C GLN A 118 13.30 35.66 10.51
N ILE A 119 13.03 35.27 11.77
CA ILE A 119 13.14 36.20 12.91
C ILE A 119 14.60 36.66 13.11
N GLY A 120 15.56 35.77 12.85
CA GLY A 120 16.98 36.04 12.95
C GLY A 120 17.49 36.10 14.40
N GLY A 121 18.73 36.57 14.57
CA GLY A 121 19.42 36.57 15.87
C GLY A 121 19.84 35.17 16.33
N ASN A 122 20.17 35.02 17.61
CA ASN A 122 20.64 33.75 18.20
C ASN A 122 19.46 32.84 18.62
N CYS A 123 18.51 32.60 17.71
CA CYS A 123 17.40 31.67 17.93
C CYS A 123 17.90 30.22 17.96
N SER A 124 17.20 29.34 18.66
CA SER A 124 17.57 27.91 18.71
C SER A 124 16.33 27.01 18.75
N LEU A 125 16.42 25.86 18.09
CA LEU A 125 15.38 24.83 18.07
C LEU A 125 15.90 23.54 18.70
N PHE A 126 15.18 23.00 19.67
CA PHE A 126 15.52 21.76 20.37
C PHE A 126 14.44 20.72 20.14
N GLY A 127 14.81 19.54 19.63
CA GLY A 127 13.90 18.41 19.47
C GLY A 127 14.04 17.44 20.64
N PHE A 128 12.96 17.21 21.38
CA PHE A 128 12.94 16.22 22.46
C PHE A 128 12.75 14.81 21.90
N LEU A 129 13.63 13.90 22.32
CA LEU A 129 13.74 12.56 21.73
C LEU A 129 12.69 11.60 22.30
N GLU A 130 12.12 10.75 21.45
CA GLU A 130 11.23 9.64 21.82
C GLU A 130 9.95 10.08 22.57
N GLY A 131 9.46 11.28 22.25
CA GLY A 131 8.20 11.83 22.76
C GLY A 131 8.27 12.45 24.15
N PRO A 132 7.14 12.51 24.90
CA PRO A 132 7.05 13.28 26.15
C PRO A 132 8.04 12.87 27.25
N LYS A 133 8.50 11.61 27.26
CA LYS A 133 9.55 11.16 28.20
C LYS A 133 10.86 11.90 27.99
N GLY A 134 11.21 12.23 26.75
CA GLY A 134 12.40 13.02 26.46
C GLY A 134 12.36 14.42 27.09
N VAL A 135 11.17 15.01 27.22
CA VAL A 135 10.98 16.30 27.91
C VAL A 135 11.25 16.16 29.41
N VAL A 136 10.72 15.12 30.04
CA VAL A 136 10.87 14.86 31.48
C VAL A 136 12.32 14.48 31.82
N GLU A 137 12.94 13.63 31.01
CA GLU A 137 14.30 13.11 31.23
C GLU A 137 15.40 14.05 30.74
N GLY A 138 15.07 15.14 30.06
CA GLY A 138 16.05 16.05 29.47
C GLY A 138 16.83 15.44 28.30
N LYS A 139 16.24 14.50 27.55
CA LYS A 139 16.82 13.91 26.35
C LYS A 139 16.37 14.69 25.11
N TYR A 140 17.27 15.49 24.57
CA TYR A 140 17.01 16.34 23.41
C TYR A 140 18.24 16.46 22.50
N LYS A 141 17.99 16.96 21.29
CA LYS A 141 19.03 17.33 20.32
C LYS A 141 18.74 18.75 19.81
N GLU A 142 19.77 19.58 19.69
CA GLU A 142 19.61 20.85 18.97
C GLU A 142 19.47 20.56 17.46
N LEU A 143 18.38 21.05 16.87
CA LEU A 143 18.04 20.84 15.46
C LEU A 143 18.66 21.95 14.63
N LYS A 144 19.78 21.63 13.96
CA LYS A 144 20.45 22.55 13.02
C LYS A 144 19.71 22.60 11.69
N PRO A 145 19.69 23.75 10.98
CA PRO A 145 18.96 23.89 9.71
C PRO A 145 19.27 22.79 8.67
N ASP A 146 20.55 22.50 8.44
CA ASP A 146 20.97 21.49 7.47
C ASP A 146 20.45 20.09 7.81
N TYR A 147 20.32 19.77 9.10
CA TYR A 147 19.75 18.50 9.55
C TYR A 147 18.24 18.45 9.36
N VAL A 148 17.54 19.55 9.66
CA VAL A 148 16.08 19.65 9.50
C VAL A 148 15.68 19.53 8.02
N ASP A 149 16.46 20.12 7.12
CA ASP A 149 16.18 20.10 5.68
C ASP A 149 16.22 18.69 5.06
N LEU A 150 16.93 17.72 5.67
CA LEU A 150 16.91 16.32 5.24
C LEU A 150 15.52 15.67 5.35
N PHE A 151 14.66 16.17 6.23
CA PHE A 151 13.33 15.63 6.51
C PHE A 151 12.21 16.47 5.89
N ARG A 152 12.54 17.51 5.14
CA ARG A 152 11.54 18.36 4.49
C ARG A 152 10.67 17.53 3.53
N ASN A 153 9.35 17.60 3.73
CA ASN A 153 8.34 16.90 2.96
C ASN A 153 8.46 15.36 3.02
N GLN A 154 9.10 14.82 4.07
CA GLN A 154 9.24 13.38 4.30
C GLN A 154 8.16 12.85 5.26
N GLY A 155 7.98 11.52 5.25
CA GLY A 155 7.04 10.80 6.11
C GLY A 155 7.64 10.34 7.43
N GLY A 156 6.77 9.86 8.34
CA GLY A 156 7.16 9.37 9.66
C GLY A 156 7.66 10.48 10.61
N PHE A 157 8.13 10.11 11.79
CA PHE A 157 8.61 10.96 12.89
C PHE A 157 10.08 10.70 13.28
N HIS A 158 10.83 10.00 12.44
CA HIS A 158 12.18 9.51 12.74
C HIS A 158 13.27 10.58 12.94
N MET A 159 13.00 11.86 12.62
CA MET A 159 13.89 12.99 12.98
C MET A 159 14.17 13.06 14.49
N ILE A 160 13.14 12.88 15.33
CA ILE A 160 13.27 12.92 16.81
C ILE A 160 12.53 11.78 17.53
N GLY A 161 11.86 10.89 16.79
CA GLY A 161 11.08 9.79 17.35
C GLY A 161 9.76 10.26 17.97
N SER A 162 8.90 9.31 18.32
CA SER A 162 7.62 9.58 18.98
C SER A 162 7.40 8.63 20.14
N GLY A 163 6.61 9.08 21.11
CA GLY A 163 6.28 8.28 22.29
C GLY A 163 4.88 8.53 22.81
N ARG A 164 4.30 7.51 23.43
CA ARG A 164 3.00 7.57 24.14
C ARG A 164 3.17 7.80 25.65
N GLY A 165 4.33 8.32 26.08
CA GLY A 165 4.56 8.68 27.48
C GLY A 165 3.57 9.73 27.95
N LYS A 166 3.15 9.65 29.20
CA LYS A 166 2.25 10.62 29.83
C LYS A 166 3.00 11.44 30.86
N ILE A 167 2.65 12.71 30.98
CA ILE A 167 3.18 13.62 31.99
C ILE A 167 2.01 13.90 32.94
N GLU A 168 1.86 13.05 33.95
CA GLU A 168 0.71 13.11 34.87
C GLU A 168 1.13 13.39 36.31
N SER A 169 2.30 12.92 36.77
CA SER A 169 2.70 13.11 38.16
C SER A 169 3.27 14.51 38.41
N ALA A 170 3.14 15.00 39.64
CA ALA A 170 3.77 16.27 40.05
C ALA A 170 5.32 16.23 39.87
N SER A 171 5.93 15.05 39.99
CA SER A 171 7.35 14.84 39.71
C SER A 171 7.68 14.99 38.22
N ASP A 172 6.84 14.46 37.33
CA ASP A 172 7.03 14.60 35.89
C ASP A 172 6.90 16.07 35.45
N LEU A 173 5.87 16.76 35.96
CA LEU A 173 5.60 18.16 35.64
C LEU A 173 6.75 19.07 36.09
N SER A 174 7.22 18.90 37.32
CA SER A 174 8.34 19.67 37.86
C SER A 174 9.65 19.37 37.12
N SER A 175 9.89 18.11 36.74
CA SER A 175 11.06 17.73 35.94
C SER A 175 11.03 18.35 34.54
N ALA A 176 9.89 18.28 33.86
CA ALA A 176 9.71 18.94 32.55
C ALA A 176 9.94 20.46 32.64
N ARG A 177 9.45 21.11 33.70
CA ARG A 177 9.69 22.54 33.97
C ARG A 177 11.19 22.81 34.13
N ASN A 178 11.86 22.07 35.01
CA ASN A 178 13.29 22.24 35.29
C ASN A 178 14.14 22.07 34.01
N VAL A 179 13.80 21.09 33.16
CA VAL A 179 14.47 20.89 31.87
C VAL A 179 14.26 22.10 30.96
N CYS A 180 13.02 22.58 30.80
CA CYS A 180 12.73 23.75 29.96
C CYS A 180 13.44 25.03 30.46
N GLU A 181 13.49 25.25 31.77
CA GLU A 181 14.20 26.36 32.40
C GLU A 181 15.72 26.24 32.22
N SER A 182 16.28 25.03 32.36
CA SER A 182 17.71 24.78 32.16
C SER A 182 18.17 25.09 30.73
N LEU A 183 17.28 24.90 29.75
CA LEU A 183 17.51 25.24 28.34
C LEU A 183 17.14 26.69 28.00
N ASN A 184 16.60 27.44 28.97
CA ASN A 184 16.08 28.79 28.82
C ASN A 184 15.08 28.88 27.65
N LEU A 185 14.14 27.94 27.56
CA LEU A 185 13.14 27.93 26.50
C LEU A 185 12.15 29.09 26.66
N ASP A 186 11.83 29.75 25.56
CA ASP A 186 10.70 30.68 25.46
C ASP A 186 9.39 29.91 25.21
N GLY A 187 9.46 28.75 24.55
CA GLY A 187 8.30 27.90 24.39
C GLY A 187 8.58 26.44 24.08
N LEU A 188 7.58 25.61 24.33
CA LEU A 188 7.53 24.18 24.04
C LEU A 188 6.33 23.90 23.13
N VAL A 189 6.60 23.37 21.93
CA VAL A 189 5.59 22.94 20.96
C VAL A 189 5.32 21.44 21.13
N VAL A 190 4.08 21.09 21.48
CA VAL A 190 3.61 19.71 21.59
C VAL A 190 2.80 19.35 20.36
N VAL A 191 3.38 18.53 19.49
CA VAL A 191 2.72 18.06 18.27
C VAL A 191 2.04 16.73 18.57
N GLY A 192 0.71 16.71 18.62
CA GLY A 192 0.00 15.67 19.36
C GLY A 192 -1.47 15.48 18.99
N GLY A 193 -2.05 14.36 19.42
CA GLY A 193 -3.51 14.13 19.36
C GLY A 193 -4.24 14.75 20.56
N ASP A 194 -5.44 14.26 20.83
CA ASP A 194 -6.29 14.59 21.99
C ASP A 194 -5.55 14.44 23.34
N ASP A 195 -5.00 13.25 23.64
CA ASP A 195 -4.29 12.99 24.90
C ASP A 195 -3.00 13.85 25.02
N SER A 196 -2.30 14.05 23.92
CA SER A 196 -1.04 14.82 23.91
C SER A 196 -1.29 16.30 24.13
N ASN A 197 -2.32 16.88 23.51
CA ASN A 197 -2.68 18.28 23.73
C ASN A 197 -3.38 18.50 25.08
N THR A 198 -4.03 17.47 25.64
CA THR A 198 -4.45 17.47 27.05
C THR A 198 -3.23 17.66 27.97
N ASN A 199 -2.16 16.89 27.77
CA ASN A 199 -0.90 17.08 28.52
C ASN A 199 -0.28 18.46 28.28
N ALA A 200 -0.39 19.01 27.06
CA ALA A 200 0.09 20.35 26.75
C ALA A 200 -0.65 21.42 27.59
N CYS A 201 -1.97 21.29 27.76
CA CYS A 201 -2.75 22.19 28.61
C CYS A 201 -2.36 22.07 30.10
N ILE A 202 -2.17 20.85 30.59
CA ILE A 202 -1.71 20.59 31.97
C ILE A 202 -0.33 21.21 32.21
N LEU A 203 0.60 21.01 31.29
CA LEU A 203 1.94 21.62 31.36
C LEU A 203 1.88 23.15 31.31
N ALA A 204 1.06 23.71 30.43
CA ALA A 204 0.90 25.16 30.30
C ALA A 204 0.43 25.79 31.61
N GLU A 205 -0.56 25.18 32.26
CA GLU A 205 -1.13 25.65 33.51
C GLU A 205 -0.11 25.56 34.66
N GLU A 206 0.63 24.44 34.74
CA GLU A 206 1.67 24.27 35.76
C GLU A 206 2.83 25.26 35.59
N PHE A 207 3.27 25.48 34.35
CA PHE A 207 4.34 26.44 34.05
C PHE A 207 3.91 27.87 34.42
N ALA A 208 2.66 28.24 34.11
CA ALA A 208 2.11 29.53 34.49
C ALA A 208 2.01 29.71 36.01
N ARG A 209 1.52 28.71 36.75
CA ARG A 209 1.47 28.75 38.23
C ARG A 209 2.84 28.90 38.87
N SER A 210 3.85 28.25 38.31
CA SER A 210 5.23 28.31 38.78
C SER A 210 5.96 29.59 38.36
N GLY A 211 5.34 30.46 37.56
CA GLY A 211 5.97 31.67 37.03
C GLY A 211 7.07 31.39 35.99
N ALA A 212 7.05 30.21 35.35
CA ALA A 212 8.01 29.86 34.33
C ALA A 212 7.82 30.73 33.08
N LYS A 213 8.92 31.14 32.45
CA LYS A 213 8.92 31.92 31.20
C LYS A 213 8.38 31.12 30.00
N THR A 214 8.58 29.80 30.02
CA THR A 214 8.27 28.89 28.91
C THR A 214 6.76 28.82 28.65
N CYS A 215 6.34 29.19 27.45
CA CYS A 215 4.96 28.99 26.98
C CYS A 215 4.78 27.59 26.40
N VAL A 216 3.60 26.98 26.52
CA VAL A 216 3.31 25.68 25.90
C VAL A 216 2.24 25.85 24.82
N VAL A 217 2.54 25.41 23.60
CA VAL A 217 1.65 25.50 22.42
C VAL A 217 1.44 24.10 21.82
N GLY A 218 0.19 23.77 21.50
CA GLY A 218 -0.19 22.51 20.87
C GLY A 218 -0.26 22.62 19.34
N CYS A 219 -0.03 21.51 18.62
CA CYS A 219 -0.35 21.37 17.19
C CYS A 219 -1.28 20.16 16.96
N PRO A 220 -2.31 20.28 16.09
CA PRO A 220 -3.37 19.27 15.94
C PRO A 220 -2.96 18.09 15.06
N LYS A 221 -2.33 17.08 15.65
CA LYS A 221 -1.86 15.87 14.97
C LYS A 221 -2.73 14.66 15.28
N THR A 222 -3.47 14.15 14.31
CA THR A 222 -4.05 12.80 14.37
C THR A 222 -4.52 12.36 12.99
N ILE A 223 -4.33 11.08 12.67
CA ILE A 223 -4.92 10.49 11.46
C ILE A 223 -6.40 10.17 11.66
N ASP A 224 -6.90 10.16 12.90
CA ASP A 224 -8.26 9.73 13.25
C ASP A 224 -9.32 10.79 12.86
N GLY A 225 -8.88 12.04 12.58
CA GLY A 225 -9.77 13.14 12.20
C GLY A 225 -10.66 13.65 13.33
N ASP A 226 -10.37 13.22 14.57
CA ASP A 226 -11.19 13.44 15.77
C ASP A 226 -10.73 14.62 16.64
N LEU A 227 -9.69 15.35 16.22
CA LEU A 227 -9.27 16.58 16.87
C LEU A 227 -9.76 17.79 16.05
N LYS A 228 -11.04 18.12 16.20
CA LYS A 228 -11.73 19.18 15.45
C LYS A 228 -12.54 20.10 16.37
N ASN A 229 -12.62 21.37 15.97
CA ASN A 229 -13.60 22.34 16.47
C ASN A 229 -13.77 23.44 15.40
N GLN A 230 -14.42 24.56 15.72
CA GLN A 230 -14.58 25.65 14.73
C GLN A 230 -13.27 26.36 14.33
N PHE A 231 -12.18 26.14 15.09
CA PHE A 231 -10.86 26.72 14.83
C PHE A 231 -9.90 25.72 14.19
N ILE A 232 -10.15 24.43 14.36
CA ILE A 232 -9.39 23.31 13.83
C ILE A 232 -10.32 22.52 12.92
N GLU A 233 -10.33 22.90 11.64
CA GLU A 233 -11.23 22.31 10.63
C GLU A 233 -10.88 20.84 10.36
N THR A 234 -9.59 20.48 10.45
CA THR A 234 -9.09 19.11 10.43
C THR A 234 -7.75 19.00 11.16
N SER A 235 -7.41 17.81 11.63
CA SER A 235 -6.06 17.46 12.05
C SER A 235 -5.18 17.10 10.84
N PHE A 236 -3.87 17.31 10.96
CA PHE A 236 -2.95 16.94 9.89
C PHE A 236 -2.65 15.44 9.91
N GLY A 237 -2.34 14.92 8.72
CA GLY A 237 -2.10 13.50 8.44
C GLY A 237 -3.38 12.72 8.10
N PHE A 238 -4.57 13.27 8.37
CA PHE A 238 -5.85 12.68 7.99
C PHE A 238 -6.01 12.59 6.46
N ASP A 239 -5.69 13.65 5.72
CA ASP A 239 -5.77 13.65 4.24
C ASP A 239 -4.81 12.64 3.63
N THR A 240 -3.54 12.63 4.06
CA THR A 240 -2.56 11.65 3.57
C THR A 240 -3.01 10.22 3.86
N ALA A 241 -3.39 9.90 5.11
CA ALA A 241 -3.76 8.54 5.50
C ALA A 241 -5.00 8.04 4.73
N THR A 242 -6.05 8.86 4.66
CA THR A 242 -7.29 8.49 3.98
C THR A 242 -7.12 8.28 2.47
N ARG A 243 -6.22 9.02 1.81
CA ARG A 243 -5.87 8.75 0.39
C ARG A 243 -5.17 7.43 0.19
N ILE A 244 -4.21 7.08 1.05
CA ILE A 244 -3.51 5.79 0.98
C ILE A 244 -4.51 4.65 1.19
N TYR A 245 -5.42 4.78 2.15
CA TYR A 245 -6.46 3.77 2.38
C TYR A 245 -7.46 3.70 1.23
N ALA A 246 -7.87 4.84 0.66
CA ALA A 246 -8.79 4.89 -0.47
C ALA A 246 -8.17 4.31 -1.74
N GLU A 247 -6.90 4.57 -2.02
CA GLU A 247 -6.13 3.93 -3.09
C GLU A 247 -6.16 2.39 -2.92
N ALA A 248 -5.80 1.89 -1.73
CA ALA A 248 -5.79 0.46 -1.47
C ALA A 248 -7.19 -0.17 -1.58
N VAL A 249 -8.23 0.47 -1.06
CA VAL A 249 -9.63 0.01 -1.14
C VAL A 249 -10.12 -0.02 -2.59
N ALA A 250 -9.84 1.02 -3.38
CA ALA A 250 -10.21 1.06 -4.79
C ALA A 250 -9.53 -0.07 -5.58
N ASN A 251 -8.26 -0.35 -5.32
CA ASN A 251 -7.55 -1.45 -5.95
C ASN A 251 -8.18 -2.81 -5.60
N LEU A 252 -8.61 -3.00 -4.34
CA LEU A 252 -9.35 -4.20 -3.90
C LEU A 252 -10.73 -4.31 -4.57
N GLN A 253 -11.44 -3.19 -4.71
CA GLN A 253 -12.72 -3.13 -5.43
C GLN A 253 -12.56 -3.54 -6.89
N ARG A 254 -11.53 -3.04 -7.58
CA ARG A 254 -11.20 -3.43 -8.96
C ARG A 254 -10.81 -4.90 -9.07
N ASP A 255 -10.09 -5.47 -8.10
CA ASP A 255 -9.79 -6.91 -8.05
C ASP A 255 -11.06 -7.76 -7.88
N ALA A 256 -11.96 -7.36 -6.98
CA ALA A 256 -13.25 -7.99 -6.77
C ALA A 256 -14.12 -7.93 -8.02
N GLN A 257 -14.25 -6.77 -8.66
CA GLN A 257 -15.01 -6.59 -9.90
C GLN A 257 -14.44 -7.44 -11.05
N SER A 258 -13.12 -7.53 -11.15
CA SER A 258 -12.47 -8.30 -12.20
C SER A 258 -12.64 -9.81 -12.04
N SER A 259 -12.73 -10.31 -10.80
CA SER A 259 -12.83 -11.76 -10.52
C SER A 259 -14.24 -12.26 -10.21
N GLY A 260 -15.15 -11.38 -9.79
CA GLY A 260 -16.54 -11.69 -9.49
C GLY A 260 -16.76 -12.67 -8.33
N LYS A 261 -15.79 -12.81 -7.40
CA LYS A 261 -15.78 -13.91 -6.41
C LYS A 261 -15.66 -13.55 -4.93
N TYR A 262 -15.20 -12.34 -4.56
CA TYR A 262 -14.87 -12.01 -3.17
C TYR A 262 -15.61 -10.78 -2.66
N TYR A 263 -16.07 -10.85 -1.42
CA TYR A 263 -16.38 -9.69 -0.60
C TYR A 263 -15.14 -9.30 0.21
N ASN A 264 -14.63 -8.08 0.01
CA ASN A 264 -13.52 -7.55 0.80
C ASN A 264 -14.08 -6.83 2.02
N PHE A 265 -13.81 -7.35 3.21
CA PHE A 265 -14.06 -6.66 4.47
C PHE A 265 -12.77 -5.93 4.85
N VAL A 266 -12.81 -4.60 4.78
CA VAL A 266 -11.65 -3.74 5.01
C VAL A 266 -11.84 -2.98 6.32
N ARG A 267 -11.11 -3.39 7.35
CA ARG A 267 -11.02 -2.63 8.59
C ARG A 267 -10.02 -1.49 8.40
N VAL A 268 -10.45 -0.27 8.67
CA VAL A 268 -9.60 0.93 8.63
C VAL A 268 -9.37 1.45 10.04
N MET A 269 -8.17 2.02 10.29
CA MET A 269 -7.89 2.74 11.53
C MET A 269 -8.84 3.93 11.75
N GLY A 270 -8.76 4.53 12.93
CA GLY A 270 -9.64 5.63 13.37
C GLY A 270 -9.87 5.64 14.89
N ARG A 271 -9.30 4.64 15.59
CA ARG A 271 -9.49 4.38 17.02
C ARG A 271 -10.96 4.31 17.38
N SER A 272 -11.56 5.42 17.83
CA SER A 272 -12.97 5.48 18.20
C SER A 272 -13.83 6.12 17.10
N ALA A 273 -13.40 7.18 16.40
CA ALA A 273 -14.28 7.88 15.46
C ALA A 273 -14.35 7.21 14.08
N SER A 274 -15.48 7.31 13.39
CA SER A 274 -15.64 6.73 12.03
C SER A 274 -15.22 7.67 10.90
N HIS A 275 -14.47 8.75 11.17
CA HIS A 275 -14.13 9.76 10.15
C HIS A 275 -13.33 9.17 8.99
N ILE A 276 -12.34 8.30 9.25
CA ILE A 276 -11.56 7.62 8.21
C ILE A 276 -12.48 6.75 7.34
N ALA A 277 -13.34 5.94 7.97
CA ALA A 277 -14.28 5.09 7.25
C ALA A 277 -15.22 5.90 6.35
N LEU A 278 -15.75 7.03 6.84
CA LEU A 278 -16.60 7.93 6.07
C LEU A 278 -15.84 8.55 4.88
N GLU A 279 -14.63 9.07 5.11
CA GLU A 279 -13.81 9.68 4.05
C GLU A 279 -13.47 8.66 2.95
N VAL A 280 -13.01 7.47 3.31
CA VAL A 280 -12.70 6.40 2.35
C VAL A 280 -13.97 5.97 1.61
N ALA A 281 -15.13 5.92 2.28
CA ALA A 281 -16.39 5.61 1.62
C ALA A 281 -16.80 6.67 0.58
N LEU A 282 -16.59 7.95 0.86
CA LEU A 282 -16.85 9.03 -0.09
C LEU A 282 -15.89 9.02 -1.29
N GLN A 283 -14.65 8.55 -1.11
CA GLN A 283 -13.68 8.45 -2.20
C GLN A 283 -13.88 7.19 -3.07
N CYS A 284 -14.29 6.06 -2.47
CA CYS A 284 -14.29 4.75 -3.15
C CYS A 284 -15.68 4.17 -3.45
N HIS A 285 -16.74 4.68 -2.83
CA HIS A 285 -18.12 4.20 -2.99
C HIS A 285 -18.29 2.68 -2.74
N PRO A 286 -17.98 2.18 -1.53
CA PRO A 286 -18.12 0.76 -1.20
C PRO A 286 -19.59 0.32 -1.17
N ASN A 287 -19.86 -0.99 -1.26
CA ASN A 287 -21.23 -1.48 -1.14
C ASN A 287 -21.78 -1.32 0.28
N ALA A 288 -20.92 -1.42 1.29
CA ALA A 288 -21.29 -1.05 2.65
C ALA A 288 -20.14 -0.28 3.31
N CYS A 289 -20.49 0.72 4.10
CA CYS A 289 -19.60 1.34 5.07
C CYS A 289 -20.37 1.47 6.38
N ILE A 290 -19.79 0.96 7.46
CA ILE A 290 -20.40 1.04 8.78
C ILE A 290 -19.92 2.34 9.45
N ILE A 291 -20.86 3.13 9.96
CA ILE A 291 -20.57 4.32 10.76
C ILE A 291 -20.96 4.01 12.20
N GLY A 292 -19.98 3.93 13.11
CA GLY A 292 -20.20 3.60 14.52
C GLY A 292 -21.20 4.54 15.19
N GLU A 293 -21.10 5.83 14.91
CA GLU A 293 -22.01 6.85 15.44
C GLU A 293 -23.47 6.58 15.04
N GLU A 294 -23.73 6.11 13.81
CA GLU A 294 -25.06 5.71 13.36
C GLU A 294 -25.53 4.43 14.07
N VAL A 295 -24.64 3.44 14.24
CA VAL A 295 -24.92 2.19 14.96
C VAL A 295 -25.39 2.49 16.39
N ARG A 296 -24.66 3.35 17.11
CA ARG A 296 -25.01 3.77 18.47
C ARG A 296 -26.32 4.55 18.51
N SER A 297 -26.50 5.52 17.61
CA SER A 297 -27.71 6.34 17.55
C SER A 297 -28.97 5.51 17.29
N LYS A 298 -28.86 4.44 16.50
CA LYS A 298 -29.96 3.54 16.17
C LYS A 298 -30.09 2.35 17.12
N LYS A 299 -29.19 2.23 18.10
CA LYS A 299 -29.11 1.10 19.04
C LYS A 299 -29.06 -0.26 18.34
N LYS A 300 -28.32 -0.34 17.22
CA LYS A 300 -28.18 -1.60 16.48
C LYS A 300 -27.39 -2.62 17.28
N THR A 301 -27.84 -3.87 17.23
CA THR A 301 -27.13 -5.04 17.77
C THR A 301 -26.11 -5.58 16.76
N LEU A 302 -25.22 -6.47 17.20
CA LEU A 302 -24.29 -7.18 16.32
C LEU A 302 -25.05 -8.04 15.29
N ASN A 303 -26.20 -8.59 15.70
CA ASN A 303 -27.12 -9.32 14.82
C ASN A 303 -27.77 -8.40 13.77
N ASP A 304 -28.17 -7.18 14.13
CA ASP A 304 -28.74 -6.22 13.16
C ASP A 304 -27.71 -5.86 12.08
N ILE A 305 -26.47 -5.59 12.48
CA ILE A 305 -25.37 -5.30 11.54
C ILE A 305 -25.13 -6.50 10.62
N THR A 306 -25.07 -7.71 11.19
CA THR A 306 -24.89 -8.94 10.40
C THR A 306 -26.04 -9.13 9.41
N ASN A 307 -27.29 -8.93 9.84
CA ASN A 307 -28.46 -9.04 8.99
C ASN A 307 -28.45 -8.01 7.85
N ASP A 308 -28.10 -6.75 8.12
CA ASP A 308 -27.98 -5.70 7.09
C ASP A 308 -26.98 -6.09 6.00
N LEU A 309 -25.84 -6.66 6.39
CA LEU A 309 -24.81 -7.14 5.46
C LEU A 309 -25.28 -8.37 4.68
N CYS A 310 -25.89 -9.35 5.35
CA CYS A 310 -26.46 -10.54 4.70
C CYS A 310 -27.59 -10.18 3.73
N ASP A 311 -28.40 -9.17 4.04
CA ASP A 311 -29.46 -8.66 3.16
C ASP A 311 -28.89 -8.03 1.89
N MET A 312 -27.84 -7.21 2.03
CA MET A 312 -27.10 -6.70 0.88
C MET A 312 -26.54 -7.84 0.03
N ILE A 313 -25.83 -8.80 0.64
CA ILE A 313 -25.22 -9.94 -0.07
C ILE A 313 -26.29 -10.77 -0.79
N GLN A 314 -27.43 -11.01 -0.16
CA GLN A 314 -28.55 -11.74 -0.73
C GLN A 314 -29.17 -10.99 -1.92
N GLU A 315 -29.37 -9.68 -1.82
CA GLU A 315 -29.91 -8.88 -2.93
C GLU A 315 -28.94 -8.82 -4.11
N ARG A 316 -27.64 -8.67 -3.84
CA ARG A 316 -26.60 -8.75 -4.87
C ARG A 316 -26.56 -10.14 -5.52
N ALA A 317 -26.69 -11.21 -4.73
CA ALA A 317 -26.75 -12.57 -5.24
C ALA A 317 -27.96 -12.83 -6.16
N ARG A 318 -29.12 -12.22 -5.88
CA ARG A 318 -30.29 -12.27 -6.78
C ARG A 318 -30.01 -11.66 -8.15
N ARG A 319 -29.07 -10.73 -8.23
CA ARG A 319 -28.59 -10.09 -9.47
C ARG A 319 -27.39 -10.81 -10.09
N GLY A 320 -26.98 -11.95 -9.52
CA GLY A 320 -25.81 -12.71 -9.97
C GLY A 320 -24.46 -12.08 -9.58
N LEU A 321 -24.44 -11.15 -8.62
CA LEU A 321 -23.23 -10.53 -8.09
C LEU A 321 -22.80 -11.24 -6.80
N TYR A 322 -21.59 -11.77 -6.78
CA TYR A 322 -21.03 -12.54 -5.66
C TYR A 322 -19.75 -11.93 -5.09
N HIS A 323 -19.58 -10.63 -5.30
CA HIS A 323 -18.44 -9.84 -4.84
C HIS A 323 -18.90 -8.50 -4.29
N GLY A 324 -18.04 -7.82 -3.55
CA GLY A 324 -18.33 -6.49 -3.00
C GLY A 324 -17.21 -5.94 -2.12
N SER A 325 -17.38 -4.73 -1.61
CA SER A 325 -16.53 -4.17 -0.55
C SER A 325 -17.35 -3.64 0.63
N ILE A 326 -16.85 -3.93 1.84
CA ILE A 326 -17.40 -3.50 3.12
C ILE A 326 -16.30 -2.78 3.89
N ILE A 327 -16.51 -1.52 4.25
CA ILE A 327 -15.59 -0.76 5.10
C ILE A 327 -16.07 -0.81 6.55
N VAL A 328 -15.15 -1.17 7.45
CA VAL A 328 -15.40 -1.34 8.89
C VAL A 328 -14.48 -0.39 9.66
N PRO A 329 -14.99 0.52 10.51
CA PRO A 329 -14.13 1.32 11.37
C PRO A 329 -13.56 0.44 12.49
N GLU A 330 -12.28 0.61 12.81
CA GLU A 330 -11.59 -0.13 13.88
C GLU A 330 -12.35 -0.09 15.23
N GLY A 331 -12.94 1.06 15.56
CA GLY A 331 -13.68 1.28 16.80
C GLY A 331 -15.10 0.76 16.82
N LEU A 332 -15.60 0.06 15.78
CA LEU A 332 -17.01 -0.30 15.63
C LEU A 332 -17.60 -0.94 16.90
N ILE A 333 -16.85 -1.82 17.54
CA ILE A 333 -17.29 -2.56 18.73
C ILE A 333 -17.65 -1.63 19.89
N GLU A 334 -16.98 -0.47 20.05
CA GLU A 334 -17.29 0.52 21.10
C GLU A 334 -18.66 1.20 20.90
N PHE A 335 -19.23 1.12 19.69
CA PHE A 335 -20.51 1.76 19.34
C PHE A 335 -21.70 0.82 19.39
N ILE A 336 -21.47 -0.49 19.53
CA ILE A 336 -22.53 -1.49 19.66
C ILE A 336 -22.95 -1.56 21.14
N PRO A 337 -24.16 -1.10 21.51
CA PRO A 337 -24.53 -0.94 22.92
C PRO A 337 -24.42 -2.22 23.76
N GLU A 338 -24.90 -3.35 23.22
CA GLU A 338 -24.85 -4.65 23.90
C GLU A 338 -23.41 -5.16 24.12
N VAL A 339 -22.50 -4.86 23.19
CA VAL A 339 -21.08 -5.23 23.36
C VAL A 339 -20.40 -4.31 24.37
N GLY A 340 -20.79 -3.03 24.42
CA GLY A 340 -20.35 -2.10 25.47
C GLY A 340 -20.74 -2.59 26.86
N THR A 341 -21.98 -3.08 27.04
CA THR A 341 -22.43 -3.71 28.30
C THR A 341 -21.61 -4.95 28.63
N LEU A 342 -21.41 -5.86 27.67
CA LEU A 342 -20.58 -7.06 27.85
C LEU A 342 -19.14 -6.70 28.26
N ILE A 343 -18.50 -5.76 27.56
CA ILE A 343 -17.13 -5.30 27.87
C ILE A 343 -17.06 -4.71 29.27
N HIS A 344 -18.08 -3.95 29.69
CA HIS A 344 -18.13 -3.38 31.03
C HIS A 344 -18.23 -4.46 32.11
N GLU A 345 -19.15 -5.41 31.97
CA GLU A 345 -19.29 -6.56 32.88
C GLU A 345 -17.99 -7.39 32.93
N LEU A 346 -17.37 -7.66 31.78
CA LEU A 346 -16.09 -8.36 31.69
C LEU A 346 -14.97 -7.60 32.39
N ASN A 347 -14.91 -6.26 32.28
CA ASN A 347 -13.93 -5.43 32.97
C ASN A 347 -14.11 -5.50 34.49
N GLU A 348 -15.34 -5.49 35.00
CA GLU A 348 -15.59 -5.63 36.44
C GLU A 348 -15.20 -7.01 36.95
N ILE A 349 -15.61 -8.08 36.26
CA ILE A 349 -15.28 -9.47 36.63
C ILE A 349 -13.76 -9.69 36.63
N LEU A 350 -13.06 -9.19 35.63
CA LEU A 350 -11.62 -9.40 35.46
C LEU A 350 -10.77 -8.52 36.39
N ALA A 351 -11.26 -7.35 36.80
CA ALA A 351 -10.54 -6.48 37.75
C ALA A 351 -10.38 -7.11 39.15
N GLU A 352 -11.27 -8.04 39.52
CA GLU A 352 -11.26 -8.74 40.81
C GLU A 352 -10.37 -9.99 40.84
N LEU A 353 -9.80 -10.39 39.69
CA LEU A 353 -9.08 -11.64 39.52
C LEU A 353 -7.59 -11.42 39.31
N SER A 354 -6.76 -12.19 40.01
CA SER A 354 -5.30 -12.21 39.86
C SER A 354 -4.78 -13.24 38.84
N THR A 355 -5.67 -14.07 38.28
CA THR A 355 -5.36 -15.13 37.29
C THR A 355 -6.34 -15.08 36.13
N HIS A 356 -5.92 -15.52 34.94
CA HIS A 356 -6.82 -15.65 33.78
C HIS A 356 -7.99 -16.59 34.09
N PRO A 357 -9.24 -16.14 33.99
CA PRO A 357 -10.39 -16.98 34.24
C PRO A 357 -10.74 -17.86 33.05
N ASP A 358 -11.38 -18.99 33.34
CA ASP A 358 -11.98 -19.88 32.35
C ASP A 358 -13.30 -19.29 31.79
N GLU A 359 -13.64 -19.64 30.55
CA GLU A 359 -14.85 -19.16 29.85
C GLU A 359 -16.13 -19.56 30.60
N GLU A 360 -16.16 -20.75 31.22
CA GLU A 360 -17.30 -21.23 32.01
C GLU A 360 -17.52 -20.38 33.27
N PHE A 361 -16.43 -19.99 33.94
CA PHE A 361 -16.48 -19.13 35.14
C PHE A 361 -17.02 -17.75 34.80
N VAL A 362 -16.53 -17.16 33.71
CA VAL A 362 -16.97 -15.84 33.24
C VAL A 362 -18.45 -15.90 32.83
N SER A 363 -18.84 -16.91 32.05
CA SER A 363 -20.21 -17.09 31.56
C SER A 363 -21.24 -17.26 32.69
N ALA A 364 -20.83 -17.75 33.87
CA ALA A 364 -21.71 -17.89 35.03
C ALA A 364 -21.95 -16.57 35.79
N LYS A 365 -21.07 -15.56 35.61
CA LYS A 365 -21.15 -14.26 36.27
C LYS A 365 -21.75 -13.14 35.41
N LEU A 366 -21.82 -13.34 34.11
CA LEU A 366 -22.44 -12.40 33.17
C LEU A 366 -23.97 -12.37 33.35
N SER A 367 -24.58 -11.23 33.02
CA SER A 367 -26.04 -11.13 32.89
C SER A 367 -26.54 -12.05 31.76
N ASP A 368 -27.82 -12.46 31.78
CA ASP A 368 -28.36 -13.38 30.77
C ASP A 368 -28.16 -12.87 29.33
N ALA A 369 -28.34 -11.57 29.11
CA ALA A 369 -28.13 -10.92 27.82
C ALA A 369 -26.64 -10.90 27.40
N SER A 370 -25.74 -10.51 28.31
CA SER A 370 -24.30 -10.51 28.06
C SER A 370 -23.76 -11.93 27.84
N LYS A 371 -24.32 -12.91 28.54
CA LYS A 371 -24.00 -14.33 28.38
C LYS A 371 -24.43 -14.86 27.01
N GLU A 372 -25.64 -14.54 26.57
CA GLU A 372 -26.12 -14.93 25.23
C GLU A 372 -25.22 -14.34 24.13
N LEU A 373 -24.89 -13.05 24.23
CA LEU A 373 -23.96 -12.39 23.30
C LEU A 373 -22.56 -13.01 23.35
N PHE A 374 -22.03 -13.25 24.56
CA PHE A 374 -20.71 -13.87 24.72
C PHE A 374 -20.66 -15.26 24.07
N LEU A 375 -21.70 -16.08 24.25
CA LEU A 375 -21.79 -17.41 23.65
C LEU A 375 -22.02 -17.40 22.14
N LEU A 376 -22.60 -16.32 21.59
CA LEU A 376 -22.76 -16.11 20.15
C LEU A 376 -21.40 -15.85 19.45
N LEU A 377 -20.44 -15.27 20.16
CA LEU A 377 -19.12 -14.97 19.59
C LEU A 377 -18.33 -16.26 19.32
N PRO A 378 -17.54 -16.32 18.22
CA PRO A 378 -16.64 -17.45 17.98
C PRO A 378 -15.62 -17.59 19.12
N GLN A 379 -15.20 -18.82 19.41
CA GLN A 379 -14.33 -19.16 20.55
C GLN A 379 -13.06 -18.30 20.62
N ASP A 380 -12.35 -18.11 19.50
CA ASP A 380 -11.13 -17.31 19.45
C ASP A 380 -11.36 -15.86 19.92
N PHE A 381 -12.49 -15.26 19.53
CA PHE A 381 -12.86 -13.91 19.95
C PHE A 381 -13.27 -13.84 21.42
N ARG A 382 -13.90 -14.89 21.96
CA ARG A 382 -14.18 -14.98 23.40
C ARG A 382 -12.89 -14.98 24.19
N SER A 383 -11.93 -15.81 23.76
CA SER A 383 -10.59 -15.85 24.35
C SER A 383 -9.89 -14.48 24.25
N GLU A 384 -9.97 -13.79 23.11
CA GLU A 384 -9.42 -12.43 22.95
C GLU A 384 -10.00 -11.40 23.93
N LEU A 385 -11.32 -11.44 24.20
CA LEU A 385 -11.97 -10.54 25.16
C LEU A 385 -11.51 -10.78 26.62
N LEU A 386 -11.01 -11.98 26.90
CA LEU A 386 -10.48 -12.39 28.20
C LEU A 386 -8.97 -12.12 28.36
N LEU A 387 -8.28 -11.67 27.31
CA LEU A 387 -6.85 -11.32 27.35
C LEU A 387 -6.56 -10.09 28.22
N ASP A 388 -5.27 -9.91 28.51
CA ASP A 388 -4.71 -8.82 29.31
C ASP A 388 -5.16 -7.44 28.84
N ARG A 389 -5.43 -6.59 29.82
CA ARG A 389 -6.00 -5.25 29.63
C ARG A 389 -4.99 -4.28 28.99
N ASP A 390 -5.53 -3.29 28.28
CA ASP A 390 -4.76 -2.18 27.74
C ASP A 390 -4.12 -1.31 28.86
N PRO A 391 -3.24 -0.34 28.54
CA PRO A 391 -2.62 0.53 29.55
C PRO A 391 -3.63 1.33 30.42
N HIS A 392 -4.87 1.46 29.96
CA HIS A 392 -5.97 2.12 30.66
C HIS A 392 -6.80 1.17 31.54
N GLY A 393 -6.53 -0.14 31.49
CA GLY A 393 -7.25 -1.16 32.26
C GLY A 393 -8.51 -1.68 31.54
N ASN A 394 -8.68 -1.37 30.26
CA ASN A 394 -9.84 -1.77 29.45
C ASN A 394 -9.50 -2.96 28.55
N VAL A 395 -10.51 -3.73 28.12
CA VAL A 395 -10.38 -4.65 26.97
C VAL A 395 -9.75 -3.89 25.80
N ALA A 396 -8.72 -4.45 25.17
CA ALA A 396 -8.04 -3.83 24.02
C ALA A 396 -8.89 -3.97 22.74
N VAL A 397 -10.04 -3.31 22.70
CA VAL A 397 -11.06 -3.44 21.63
C VAL A 397 -10.49 -3.22 20.23
N SER A 398 -9.50 -2.33 20.09
CA SER A 398 -8.79 -2.08 18.83
C SER A 398 -8.02 -3.29 18.26
N GLN A 399 -7.69 -4.27 19.10
CA GLN A 399 -7.01 -5.50 18.69
C GLN A 399 -7.96 -6.56 18.14
N ILE A 400 -9.27 -6.42 18.40
CA ILE A 400 -10.28 -7.35 17.89
C ILE A 400 -10.34 -7.21 16.36
N GLU A 401 -10.09 -8.30 15.65
CA GLU A 401 -10.18 -8.39 14.19
C GLU A 401 -11.66 -8.37 13.75
N THR A 402 -12.32 -7.21 13.92
CA THR A 402 -13.76 -7.02 13.74
C THR A 402 -14.25 -7.39 12.34
N GLU A 403 -13.43 -7.17 11.32
CA GLU A 403 -13.68 -7.61 9.95
C GLU A 403 -13.80 -9.14 9.84
N LYS A 404 -12.97 -9.90 10.57
CA LYS A 404 -13.05 -11.36 10.61
C LYS A 404 -14.27 -11.81 11.41
N LEU A 405 -14.57 -11.15 12.53
CA LEU A 405 -15.79 -11.41 13.31
C LEU A 405 -17.04 -11.30 12.42
N LEU A 406 -17.18 -10.17 11.70
CA LEU A 406 -18.32 -9.95 10.81
C LEU A 406 -18.37 -10.97 9.67
N ILE A 407 -17.23 -11.39 9.11
CA ILE A 407 -17.18 -12.47 8.11
C ILE A 407 -17.78 -13.75 8.70
N ARG A 408 -17.35 -14.18 9.89
CA ARG A 408 -17.83 -15.44 10.52
C ARG A 408 -19.32 -15.40 10.82
N LEU A 409 -19.82 -14.25 11.31
CA LEU A 409 -21.24 -14.05 11.56
C LEU A 409 -22.05 -14.09 10.25
N CYS A 410 -21.56 -13.44 9.19
CA CYS A 410 -22.19 -13.49 7.87
C CYS A 410 -22.18 -14.92 7.27
N GLU A 411 -21.09 -15.68 7.44
CA GLU A 411 -21.00 -17.08 7.01
C GLU A 411 -22.08 -17.93 7.69
N ALA A 412 -22.19 -17.82 9.03
CA ALA A 412 -23.18 -18.56 9.80
C ALA A 412 -24.62 -18.19 9.41
N GLU A 413 -24.93 -16.91 9.28
CA GLU A 413 -26.28 -16.46 8.95
C GLU A 413 -26.65 -16.75 7.48
N LEU A 414 -25.74 -16.60 6.53
CA LEU A 414 -26.00 -16.99 5.13
C LEU A 414 -26.17 -18.50 4.99
N ALA A 415 -25.44 -19.31 5.77
CA ALA A 415 -25.65 -20.76 5.81
C ALA A 415 -27.05 -21.11 6.35
N ASN A 416 -27.49 -20.44 7.42
CA ASN A 416 -28.86 -20.55 7.95
C ASN A 416 -29.91 -20.18 6.90
N ARG A 417 -29.72 -19.06 6.18
CA ARG A 417 -30.61 -18.63 5.08
C ARG A 417 -30.60 -19.60 3.90
N GLN A 418 -29.47 -20.26 3.64
CA GLN A 418 -29.35 -21.28 2.60
C GLN A 418 -30.11 -22.55 2.98
N GLN A 419 -30.02 -23.00 4.23
CA GLN A 419 -30.82 -24.12 4.76
C GLN A 419 -32.32 -23.84 4.67
N LYS A 420 -32.73 -22.59 4.92
CA LYS A 420 -34.13 -22.13 4.76
C LYS A 420 -34.55 -21.89 3.30
N GLY A 421 -33.64 -22.02 2.33
CA GLY A 421 -33.90 -21.81 0.91
C GLY A 421 -34.07 -20.35 0.46
N VAL A 422 -33.83 -19.38 1.36
CA VAL A 422 -33.97 -17.93 1.10
C VAL A 422 -32.75 -17.40 0.34
N TYR A 423 -31.57 -17.95 0.61
CA TYR A 423 -30.31 -17.61 -0.05
C TYR A 423 -29.86 -18.75 -0.98
N LYS A 424 -29.60 -18.42 -2.26
CA LYS A 424 -29.11 -19.37 -3.29
C LYS A 424 -27.74 -18.99 -3.86
N GLY A 425 -27.09 -18.00 -3.26
CA GLY A 425 -25.84 -17.45 -3.75
C GLY A 425 -24.60 -18.15 -3.23
N LYS A 426 -23.43 -17.59 -3.55
CA LYS A 426 -22.13 -17.97 -3.02
C LYS A 426 -21.55 -16.81 -2.24
N PHE A 427 -20.99 -17.09 -1.07
CA PHE A 427 -20.30 -16.11 -0.25
C PHE A 427 -18.88 -16.56 0.00
N LYS A 428 -17.93 -15.69 -0.30
CA LYS A 428 -16.53 -15.85 0.06
C LYS A 428 -15.98 -14.48 0.38
N ALA A 429 -15.30 -14.36 1.51
CA ALA A 429 -14.80 -13.10 1.99
C ALA A 429 -13.29 -13.10 2.20
N LEU A 430 -12.69 -11.92 2.12
CA LEU A 430 -11.30 -11.65 2.48
C LEU A 430 -11.28 -10.53 3.51
N ALA A 431 -10.53 -10.74 4.59
CA ALA A 431 -10.26 -9.74 5.60
C ALA A 431 -9.01 -8.94 5.24
N HIS A 432 -9.10 -7.62 5.35
CA HIS A 432 -7.97 -6.70 5.19
C HIS A 432 -7.97 -5.72 6.35
N PHE A 433 -6.79 -5.44 6.90
CA PHE A 433 -6.60 -4.37 7.87
C PHE A 433 -5.69 -3.30 7.27
N LEU A 434 -6.22 -2.08 7.13
CA LEU A 434 -5.50 -0.92 6.64
C LEU A 434 -5.25 0.06 7.79
N GLY A 435 -3.98 0.36 8.03
CA GLY A 435 -3.57 1.12 9.20
C GLY A 435 -2.16 1.70 9.10
N TYR A 436 -1.16 0.93 9.53
CA TYR A 436 0.22 1.41 9.70
C TYR A 436 0.82 2.03 8.43
N GLU A 437 0.45 1.53 7.25
CA GLU A 437 0.88 2.02 5.94
C GLU A 437 0.37 3.43 5.60
N GLY A 438 -0.66 3.95 6.27
CA GLY A 438 -1.15 5.33 6.09
C GLY A 438 -0.52 6.36 7.04
N ARG A 439 0.08 5.90 8.15
CA ARG A 439 0.50 6.77 9.27
C ARG A 439 1.81 7.52 9.02
N SER A 440 2.75 6.84 8.37
CA SER A 440 4.12 7.33 8.14
C SER A 440 4.45 7.51 6.66
N ALA A 441 3.42 7.56 5.80
CA ALA A 441 3.56 7.81 4.38
C ALA A 441 4.17 9.20 4.08
N LEU A 442 4.70 9.37 2.86
CA LEU A 442 5.06 10.69 2.36
C LEU A 442 3.81 11.61 2.37
N PRO A 443 3.89 12.81 2.99
CA PRO A 443 2.73 13.68 3.14
C PRO A 443 2.20 14.18 1.80
N SER A 444 0.87 14.25 1.68
CA SER A 444 0.21 14.93 0.56
C SER A 444 0.66 16.39 0.48
N ASP A 445 0.50 17.02 -0.69
CA ASP A 445 0.80 18.45 -0.82
C ASP A 445 0.00 19.30 0.17
N PHE A 446 -1.26 18.93 0.40
CA PHE A 446 -2.10 19.54 1.45
C PHE A 446 -1.45 19.44 2.84
N ASP A 447 -1.10 18.23 3.30
CA ASP A 447 -0.49 18.05 4.63
C ASP A 447 0.89 18.72 4.72
N CYS A 448 1.68 18.75 3.64
CA CYS A 448 2.93 19.51 3.57
C CYS A 448 2.70 21.00 3.87
N ASN A 449 1.75 21.62 3.18
CA ASN A 449 1.45 23.05 3.25
C ASN A 449 0.79 23.41 4.59
N TYR A 450 -0.14 22.57 5.05
CA TYR A 450 -0.84 22.74 6.32
C TYR A 450 0.12 22.65 7.51
N CYS A 451 0.94 21.60 7.56
CA CYS A 451 1.92 21.41 8.64
C CYS A 451 2.98 22.50 8.65
N TYR A 452 3.46 22.92 7.48
CA TYR A 452 4.43 24.01 7.37
C TYR A 452 3.85 25.31 7.96
N SER A 453 2.61 25.64 7.61
CA SER A 453 1.88 26.79 8.14
C SER A 453 1.62 26.69 9.65
N LEU A 454 1.31 25.50 10.17
CA LEU A 454 1.15 25.25 11.62
C LEU A 454 2.46 25.50 12.39
N GLY A 455 3.61 25.13 11.82
CA GLY A 455 4.92 25.42 12.42
C GLY A 455 5.16 26.92 12.60
N TYR A 456 4.86 27.70 11.55
CA TYR A 456 4.89 29.16 11.60
C TYR A 456 3.91 29.74 12.63
N ALA A 457 2.68 29.23 12.66
CA ALA A 457 1.66 29.65 13.62
C ALA A 457 2.11 29.43 15.07
N ALA A 458 2.67 28.25 15.37
CA ALA A 458 3.19 27.91 16.69
C ALA A 458 4.36 28.83 17.10
N GLY A 459 5.29 29.09 16.17
CA GLY A 459 6.38 30.04 16.38
C GLY A 459 5.88 31.45 16.72
N ALA A 460 4.88 31.94 15.97
CA ALA A 460 4.28 33.26 16.20
C ALA A 460 3.57 33.35 17.57
N LEU A 461 2.85 32.31 17.99
CA LEU A 461 2.20 32.26 19.30
C LEU A 461 3.21 32.34 20.45
N ILE A 462 4.33 31.61 20.35
CA ILE A 462 5.41 31.64 21.34
C ILE A 462 6.08 33.02 21.37
N LEU A 463 6.33 33.61 20.20
CA LEU A 463 6.93 34.94 20.07
C LEU A 463 6.08 36.03 20.77
N LEU A 464 4.76 35.87 20.74
CA LEU A 464 3.77 36.70 21.43
C LEU A 464 3.56 36.33 22.92
N GLY A 465 4.23 35.30 23.43
CA GLY A 465 4.11 34.85 24.81
C GLY A 465 2.74 34.23 25.14
N ARG A 466 2.08 33.59 24.16
CA ARG A 466 0.81 32.88 24.37
C ARG A 466 1.06 31.43 24.79
N THR A 467 0.39 30.99 25.83
CA THR A 467 0.49 29.63 26.41
C THR A 467 -0.89 28.99 26.48
N ALA A 468 -0.96 27.66 26.60
CA ALA A 468 -2.22 26.89 26.58
C ALA A 468 -3.04 27.07 25.29
N MET A 469 -2.37 27.41 24.18
CA MET A 469 -2.97 27.63 22.87
C MET A 469 -2.64 26.48 21.92
N MET A 470 -3.58 26.12 21.05
CA MET A 470 -3.36 25.27 19.89
C MET A 470 -3.12 26.15 18.65
N ALA A 471 -2.08 25.86 17.89
CA ALA A 471 -1.86 26.46 16.58
C ALA A 471 -3.00 26.10 15.62
N SER A 472 -3.51 27.09 14.88
CA SER A 472 -4.69 26.96 14.03
C SER A 472 -4.44 27.56 12.64
N VAL A 473 -4.86 26.83 11.60
CA VAL A 473 -4.97 27.31 10.22
C VAL A 473 -6.37 26.96 9.73
N ARG A 474 -7.05 27.91 9.08
CA ARG A 474 -8.46 27.80 8.66
C ARG A 474 -8.65 28.24 7.21
N GLY A 475 -9.77 27.86 6.62
CA GLY A 475 -10.03 28.00 5.19
C GLY A 475 -9.32 26.93 4.38
N LEU A 476 -9.10 25.75 4.97
CA LEU A 476 -8.24 24.68 4.44
C LEU A 476 -8.79 24.04 3.15
N SER A 477 -10.08 24.21 2.86
CA SER A 477 -10.68 23.79 1.58
C SER A 477 -10.38 24.75 0.42
N GLY A 478 -9.87 25.95 0.70
CA GLY A 478 -9.45 26.94 -0.29
C GLY A 478 -7.95 26.89 -0.60
N PRO A 479 -7.48 27.75 -1.52
CA PRO A 479 -6.06 27.87 -1.84
C PRO A 479 -5.23 28.36 -0.63
N VAL A 480 -3.97 27.94 -0.57
CA VAL A 480 -3.06 28.18 0.57
C VAL A 480 -2.91 29.67 0.88
N GLU A 481 -2.86 30.51 -0.15
CA GLU A 481 -2.72 31.95 -0.05
C GLU A 481 -3.84 32.60 0.80
N GLY A 482 -5.05 32.03 0.73
CA GLY A 482 -6.24 32.51 1.42
C GLY A 482 -6.42 31.95 2.83
N TRP A 483 -5.53 31.06 3.29
CA TRP A 483 -5.64 30.47 4.62
C TRP A 483 -5.44 31.50 5.73
N ARG A 484 -6.27 31.39 6.78
CA ARG A 484 -6.20 32.25 7.96
C ARG A 484 -5.40 31.54 9.04
N VAL A 485 -4.42 32.21 9.61
CA VAL A 485 -3.49 31.63 10.59
C VAL A 485 -3.68 32.26 11.96
N GLY A 486 -3.54 31.47 13.03
CA GLY A 486 -3.75 31.95 14.39
C GLY A 486 -3.57 30.88 15.46
N GLY A 487 -4.32 31.01 16.56
CA GLY A 487 -4.41 29.99 17.59
C GLY A 487 -5.72 30.04 18.37
N CYS A 488 -6.09 28.92 19.00
CA CYS A 488 -7.27 28.82 19.86
C CYS A 488 -6.92 28.23 21.23
N PRO A 489 -7.63 28.59 22.32
CA PRO A 489 -7.40 27.99 23.63
C PRO A 489 -7.63 26.47 23.61
N ILE A 490 -6.70 25.70 24.20
CA ILE A 490 -6.87 24.25 24.31
C ILE A 490 -8.01 23.91 25.29
N ALA A 491 -8.16 24.72 26.34
CA ALA A 491 -9.20 24.56 27.36
C ALA A 491 -10.62 24.57 26.80
N ASP A 492 -10.87 25.31 25.71
CA ASP A 492 -12.17 25.36 25.05
C ASP A 492 -12.59 23.99 24.47
N MET A 493 -11.64 23.06 24.29
CA MET A 493 -11.89 21.71 23.77
C MET A 493 -11.99 20.64 24.86
N MET A 494 -11.82 21.01 26.14
CA MET A 494 -11.72 20.06 27.23
C MET A 494 -13.08 19.67 27.83
N THR A 495 -13.14 18.44 28.32
CA THR A 495 -14.23 17.83 29.10
C THR A 495 -13.64 16.97 30.23
N ILE A 496 -14.49 16.31 31.02
CA ILE A 496 -14.08 15.38 32.08
C ILE A 496 -14.56 13.97 31.74
N GLU A 497 -13.60 13.04 31.61
CA GLU A 497 -13.87 11.61 31.45
C GLU A 497 -13.52 10.83 32.71
N ARG A 498 -14.25 9.75 32.99
CA ARG A 498 -13.92 8.84 34.09
C ARG A 498 -12.99 7.72 33.61
N ARG A 499 -11.73 7.74 34.04
CA ARG A 499 -10.68 6.75 33.68
C ARG A 499 -10.15 6.08 34.96
N LYS A 500 -10.16 4.74 35.00
CA LYS A 500 -9.77 3.94 36.21
C LYS A 500 -10.50 4.41 37.48
N GLY A 501 -11.80 4.70 37.36
CA GLY A 501 -12.64 5.18 38.45
C GLY A 501 -12.43 6.65 38.86
N LYS A 502 -11.44 7.37 38.29
CA LYS A 502 -11.13 8.77 38.59
C LYS A 502 -11.58 9.71 37.47
N ASN A 503 -12.05 10.90 37.83
CA ASN A 503 -12.34 11.97 36.88
C ASN A 503 -11.01 12.54 36.37
N LYS A 504 -10.84 12.59 35.06
CA LYS A 504 -9.66 13.15 34.40
C LYS A 504 -10.09 14.18 33.36
N PRO A 505 -9.46 15.36 33.34
CA PRO A 505 -9.66 16.32 32.27
C PRO A 505 -9.03 15.79 30.98
N VAL A 506 -9.75 15.89 29.87
CA VAL A 506 -9.32 15.40 28.55
C VAL A 506 -9.89 16.30 27.45
N ILE A 507 -9.26 16.34 26.29
CA ILE A 507 -9.88 16.91 25.09
C ILE A 507 -10.98 15.95 24.60
N GLU A 508 -12.17 16.48 24.33
CA GLU A 508 -13.27 15.69 23.77
C GLU A 508 -12.97 15.31 22.31
N LYS A 509 -13.13 14.03 21.98
CA LYS A 509 -12.97 13.52 20.62
C LYS A 509 -14.18 13.92 19.76
N ALA A 510 -13.93 14.57 18.64
CA ALA A 510 -14.95 14.90 17.66
C ALA A 510 -15.38 13.63 16.90
N LEU A 511 -16.65 13.25 17.05
CA LEU A 511 -17.24 12.12 16.33
C LEU A 511 -17.86 12.55 14.99
N VAL A 512 -18.23 11.59 14.14
CA VAL A 512 -18.95 11.89 12.89
C VAL A 512 -20.28 12.59 13.19
N ASN A 513 -20.47 13.79 12.62
CA ASN A 513 -21.73 14.51 12.72
C ASN A 513 -22.77 13.90 11.75
N LEU A 514 -23.76 13.19 12.30
CA LEU A 514 -24.85 12.57 11.53
C LEU A 514 -25.80 13.58 10.85
N ASN A 515 -25.70 14.87 11.21
CA ASN A 515 -26.39 15.98 10.54
C ASN A 515 -25.44 16.80 9.65
N GLY A 516 -24.19 16.35 9.48
CA GLY A 516 -23.16 17.03 8.71
C GLY A 516 -23.27 16.76 7.20
N GLY A 517 -22.73 17.68 6.40
CA GLY A 517 -22.78 17.58 4.93
C GLY A 517 -22.10 16.32 4.38
N ALA A 518 -20.99 15.88 4.99
CA ALA A 518 -20.28 14.67 4.58
C ALA A 518 -21.12 13.40 4.80
N TYR A 519 -21.73 13.25 5.98
CA TYR A 519 -22.61 12.11 6.26
C TYR A 519 -23.84 12.12 5.36
N HIS A 520 -24.48 13.27 5.15
CA HIS A 520 -25.63 13.36 4.25
C HIS A 520 -25.29 13.00 2.80
N MET A 521 -24.10 13.35 2.33
CA MET A 521 -23.62 12.95 1.00
C MET A 521 -23.50 11.43 0.88
N PHE A 522 -22.87 10.77 1.86
CA PHE A 522 -22.78 9.32 1.93
C PHE A 522 -24.17 8.67 2.02
N PHE A 523 -24.98 9.13 2.97
CA PHE A 523 -26.32 8.61 3.23
C PHE A 523 -27.23 8.70 2.01
N GLY A 524 -27.13 9.78 1.24
CA GLY A 524 -27.93 9.98 0.03
C GLY A 524 -27.66 8.99 -1.10
N HIS A 525 -26.46 8.39 -1.16
CA HIS A 525 -26.06 7.47 -2.24
C HIS A 525 -25.92 6.01 -1.81
N ARG A 526 -25.87 5.73 -0.49
CA ARG A 526 -25.55 4.39 0.02
C ARG A 526 -26.50 3.29 -0.47
N GLU A 527 -27.78 3.57 -0.69
CA GLU A 527 -28.74 2.56 -1.17
C GLU A 527 -28.45 2.14 -2.62
N GLU A 528 -27.95 3.06 -3.45
CA GLU A 528 -27.46 2.75 -4.79
C GLU A 528 -26.18 1.92 -4.73
N TRP A 529 -25.19 2.39 -3.94
CA TRP A 529 -23.89 1.73 -3.79
C TRP A 529 -24.01 0.32 -3.20
N LYS A 530 -24.97 0.11 -2.29
CA LYS A 530 -25.33 -1.20 -1.71
C LYS A 530 -25.59 -2.25 -2.78
N VAL A 531 -26.22 -1.86 -3.88
CA VAL A 531 -26.71 -2.78 -4.90
C VAL A 531 -25.81 -2.82 -6.13
N PHE A 532 -25.25 -1.69 -6.55
CA PHE A 532 -24.47 -1.57 -7.78
C PHE A 532 -22.99 -1.34 -7.51
N ASP A 533 -22.14 -1.74 -8.46
CA ASP A 533 -20.70 -1.47 -8.41
C ASP A 533 -20.44 -0.02 -8.85
N CYS A 534 -20.72 0.94 -7.98
CA CYS A 534 -20.49 2.38 -8.21
C CYS A 534 -19.05 2.83 -7.85
N TYR A 535 -18.10 1.88 -7.84
CA TYR A 535 -16.76 2.09 -7.34
C TYR A 535 -16.06 3.25 -8.03
N ARG A 536 -15.37 4.06 -7.22
CA ARG A 536 -14.54 5.17 -7.70
C ARG A 536 -13.10 4.91 -7.29
N ASP A 537 -12.18 5.15 -8.21
CA ASP A 537 -10.75 5.03 -7.98
C ASP A 537 -10.16 6.45 -7.83
N PRO A 538 -9.66 6.84 -6.64
CA PRO A 538 -9.06 8.15 -6.43
C PRO A 538 -7.67 8.28 -7.06
N ALA A 539 -7.12 7.20 -7.62
CA ALA A 539 -5.74 7.07 -8.07
C ALA A 539 -4.68 7.18 -6.95
N PRO A 540 -3.42 6.79 -7.22
CA PRO A 540 -2.34 6.98 -6.28
C PRO A 540 -2.11 8.45 -5.95
N LEU A 541 -1.71 8.73 -4.71
CA LEU A 541 -1.39 10.08 -4.24
C LEU A 541 -0.34 10.75 -5.15
N GLN A 542 -0.72 11.85 -5.79
CA GLN A 542 0.17 12.67 -6.62
C GLN A 542 0.73 13.84 -5.81
N PHE A 543 2.00 14.18 -6.06
CA PHE A 543 2.69 15.31 -5.44
C PHE A 543 2.94 16.49 -6.37
N THR A 544 2.64 16.31 -7.65
CA THR A 544 2.70 17.35 -8.69
C THR A 544 1.51 17.18 -9.62
N GLY A 545 1.22 18.20 -10.42
CA GLY A 545 0.11 18.16 -11.37
C GLY A 545 -1.26 18.46 -10.74
N LEU A 546 -2.31 18.22 -11.52
CA LEU A 546 -3.67 18.71 -11.23
C LEU A 546 -4.35 18.02 -10.04
N LEU A 547 -3.94 16.79 -9.72
CA LEU A 547 -4.49 16.01 -8.60
C LEU A 547 -3.81 16.31 -7.26
N SER A 548 -2.64 16.97 -7.26
CA SER A 548 -1.86 17.26 -6.07
C SER A 548 -2.56 18.16 -5.04
N PRO A 549 -3.14 19.34 -5.41
CA PRO A 549 -3.61 20.34 -4.45
C PRO A 549 -4.98 20.03 -3.84
N GLN A 550 -5.52 18.83 -4.07
CA GLN A 550 -6.80 18.43 -3.47
C GLN A 550 -6.67 18.32 -1.95
N CYS A 551 -7.79 18.33 -1.23
CA CYS A 551 -7.89 17.97 0.19
C CYS A 551 -9.04 16.98 0.39
N CYS A 552 -9.20 16.41 1.58
CA CYS A 552 -10.22 15.39 1.84
C CYS A 552 -11.66 15.88 1.60
N LEU A 553 -12.53 14.98 1.13
CA LEU A 553 -13.91 15.30 0.76
C LEU A 553 -14.76 15.70 1.97
N THR A 554 -14.50 15.11 3.13
CA THR A 554 -15.12 15.48 4.41
C THR A 554 -14.86 16.95 4.74
N LEU A 555 -13.60 17.41 4.66
CA LEU A 555 -13.25 18.82 4.88
C LEU A 555 -13.98 19.74 3.89
N GLN A 556 -14.01 19.39 2.60
CA GLN A 556 -14.70 20.18 1.58
C GLN A 556 -16.22 20.31 1.84
N ARG A 557 -16.83 19.27 2.42
CA ARG A 557 -18.28 19.24 2.71
C ARG A 557 -18.64 19.91 4.04
N GLU A 558 -17.76 19.85 5.01
CA GLU A 558 -17.95 20.49 6.33
C GLU A 558 -17.61 21.98 6.27
N TRP A 559 -16.61 22.35 5.46
CA TRP A 559 -16.08 23.71 5.34
C TRP A 559 -15.99 24.15 3.87
N PRO A 560 -17.12 24.34 3.16
CA PRO A 560 -17.10 24.67 1.74
C PRO A 560 -16.47 26.04 1.46
N SER A 561 -15.59 26.11 0.46
CA SER A 561 -15.02 27.37 -0.05
C SER A 561 -15.70 27.78 -1.36
N PRO A 562 -16.07 29.06 -1.55
CA PRO A 562 -16.66 29.54 -2.80
C PRO A 562 -15.67 29.51 -3.99
N ASP A 563 -14.36 29.58 -3.72
CA ASP A 563 -13.31 29.57 -4.73
C ASP A 563 -12.94 28.15 -5.17
N PHE A 564 -13.42 27.12 -4.46
CA PHE A 564 -13.14 25.74 -4.80
C PHE A 564 -14.21 25.21 -5.76
N GLN A 565 -13.86 25.07 -7.04
CA GLN A 565 -14.67 24.29 -7.95
C GLN A 565 -14.68 22.85 -7.44
N SER A 566 -15.87 22.29 -7.19
CA SER A 566 -16.01 20.87 -6.91
C SER A 566 -15.42 20.11 -8.09
N LEU A 567 -14.19 19.65 -7.95
CA LEU A 567 -13.57 18.83 -8.96
C LEU A 567 -14.17 17.44 -8.80
N ASN A 568 -15.35 17.26 -9.40
CA ASN A 568 -15.73 16.02 -10.09
C ASN A 568 -14.73 15.81 -11.25
N PHE A 569 -13.42 15.82 -10.95
CA PHE A 569 -12.42 15.38 -11.90
C PHE A 569 -12.66 13.90 -12.07
N ASP A 570 -13.16 13.57 -13.24
CA ASP A 570 -12.98 12.27 -13.81
C ASP A 570 -11.48 12.05 -13.95
N VAL A 571 -10.90 11.36 -12.97
CA VAL A 571 -9.45 11.12 -12.88
C VAL A 571 -8.95 10.42 -14.17
N TYR A 572 -9.83 9.73 -14.89
CA TYR A 572 -9.50 9.11 -16.18
C TYR A 572 -9.30 10.13 -17.31
N LYS A 573 -9.99 11.29 -17.28
CA LYS A 573 -9.76 12.40 -18.23
C LYS A 573 -8.41 13.11 -18.03
N TYR A 574 -7.77 12.93 -16.88
CA TYR A 574 -6.45 13.50 -16.60
C TYR A 574 -5.36 12.94 -17.54
N ARG A 575 -5.54 11.71 -18.08
CA ARG A 575 -4.57 11.05 -18.96
C ARG A 575 -4.96 10.99 -20.44
N ASP A 576 -6.07 11.61 -20.86
CA ASP A 576 -6.40 11.77 -22.29
C ASP A 576 -5.30 12.54 -23.05
N ALA A 577 -4.39 13.24 -22.34
CA ALA A 577 -3.23 13.92 -22.89
C ALA A 577 -2.02 13.02 -23.23
N PHE A 578 -2.00 11.74 -22.83
CA PHE A 578 -0.91 10.82 -23.21
C PHE A 578 -1.18 10.21 -24.58
N ASP A 579 -0.78 10.92 -25.63
CA ASP A 579 -0.66 10.32 -26.96
C ASP A 579 0.56 9.39 -26.97
N THR A 580 0.37 8.13 -26.54
CA THR A 580 1.38 7.08 -26.66
C THR A 580 1.64 6.88 -28.14
N PRO A 581 2.79 7.34 -28.66
CA PRO A 581 3.05 7.16 -30.06
C PRO A 581 3.41 5.70 -30.28
N LEU A 582 2.91 5.08 -31.36
CA LEU A 582 3.34 3.73 -31.76
C LEU A 582 4.89 3.70 -31.83
N PRO A 583 5.56 2.56 -31.61
CA PRO A 583 6.97 2.38 -31.95
C PRO A 583 7.28 2.82 -33.35
N SER A 584 8.49 3.35 -33.60
CA SER A 584 8.95 3.61 -34.97
C SER A 584 8.84 2.36 -35.87
N SER A 585 9.05 1.16 -35.31
CA SER A 585 8.87 -0.14 -35.95
C SER A 585 7.43 -0.48 -36.34
N LEU A 586 6.42 0.17 -35.76
CA LEU A 586 4.99 -0.05 -36.00
C LEU A 586 4.25 1.22 -36.49
N ARG A 587 4.93 2.36 -36.60
CA ARG A 587 4.39 3.64 -37.13
C ARG A 587 4.23 3.64 -38.64
N SER A 588 5.08 2.89 -39.34
CA SER A 588 5.04 2.70 -40.79
C SER A 588 4.68 1.26 -41.10
N ASP A 589 4.42 1.00 -42.38
CA ASP A 589 4.45 -0.36 -42.91
C ASP A 589 5.72 -1.09 -42.44
N PHE A 590 5.58 -2.30 -41.91
CA PHE A 590 6.67 -3.07 -41.31
C PHE A 590 6.91 -4.39 -42.04
N SER A 591 8.14 -4.89 -41.99
CA SER A 591 8.52 -6.22 -42.47
C SER A 591 8.97 -7.07 -41.30
N ILE A 592 8.72 -8.37 -41.41
CA ILE A 592 9.24 -9.38 -40.51
C ILE A 592 10.63 -9.76 -40.99
N ASP A 593 11.63 -9.57 -40.13
CA ASP A 593 12.93 -10.21 -40.30
C ASP A 593 12.92 -11.52 -39.50
N SER A 594 13.15 -12.63 -40.18
CA SER A 594 13.12 -13.97 -39.59
C SER A 594 14.53 -14.55 -39.56
N SER A 595 15.24 -14.36 -38.45
CA SER A 595 16.54 -14.98 -38.21
C SER A 595 16.42 -16.44 -37.71
N GLY A 596 15.22 -16.91 -37.32
CA GLY A 596 14.98 -18.26 -36.82
C GLY A 596 13.67 -18.40 -36.03
N THR A 597 13.72 -18.95 -34.81
CA THR A 597 12.57 -19.12 -33.88
C THR A 597 11.99 -17.81 -33.30
N THR A 598 12.59 -16.69 -33.69
CA THR A 598 12.34 -15.32 -33.25
C THR A 598 11.95 -14.46 -34.44
N LEU A 599 11.09 -13.47 -34.20
CA LEU A 599 10.59 -12.53 -35.20
C LEU A 599 10.89 -11.10 -34.75
N ASP A 600 11.45 -10.29 -35.63
CA ASP A 600 11.65 -8.86 -35.39
C ASP A 600 10.91 -8.01 -36.41
N PHE A 601 10.22 -6.97 -35.93
CA PHE A 601 9.53 -6.01 -36.79
C PHE A 601 10.45 -4.84 -37.14
N LYS A 602 10.63 -4.59 -38.45
CA LYS A 602 11.43 -3.46 -38.97
C LYS A 602 10.58 -2.50 -39.80
N PRO A 603 10.81 -1.18 -39.70
CA PRO A 603 10.17 -0.21 -40.60
C PRO A 603 10.56 -0.51 -42.05
N THR A 604 9.58 -0.62 -42.93
CA THR A 604 9.84 -0.63 -44.37
C THR A 604 9.84 0.81 -44.86
N GLY A 605 10.94 1.27 -45.45
CA GLY A 605 11.00 2.59 -46.11
C GLY A 605 10.15 2.69 -47.38
N LYS A 606 9.14 1.83 -47.55
CA LYS A 606 8.29 1.70 -48.74
C LYS A 606 6.99 2.48 -48.57
N SER A 607 6.37 2.87 -49.68
CA SER A 607 5.12 3.64 -49.65
C SER A 607 3.91 2.76 -49.29
N ARG A 608 2.88 3.37 -48.69
CA ARG A 608 1.61 2.74 -48.25
C ARG A 608 0.90 1.89 -49.32
N ALA A 609 1.18 2.16 -50.60
CA ALA A 609 0.62 1.43 -51.74
C ALA A 609 1.42 0.16 -52.11
N GLU A 610 2.73 0.15 -51.86
CA GLU A 610 3.63 -0.96 -52.19
C GLU A 610 3.58 -2.07 -51.14
N THR A 611 3.38 -1.72 -49.88
CA THR A 611 3.29 -2.71 -48.79
C THR A 611 1.97 -3.48 -48.82
N ARG A 612 0.88 -2.84 -49.25
CA ARG A 612 -0.41 -3.51 -49.55
C ARG A 612 -0.31 -4.61 -50.62
N ARG A 613 0.75 -4.61 -51.44
CA ARG A 613 1.02 -5.68 -52.42
C ARG A 613 1.85 -6.84 -51.83
N LEU A 614 2.62 -6.61 -50.76
CA LEU A 614 3.49 -7.60 -50.11
C LEU A 614 2.78 -8.35 -48.97
N ALA A 615 1.88 -7.67 -48.23
CA ALA A 615 0.86 -8.36 -47.44
C ALA A 615 -0.16 -8.96 -48.42
N GLY A 616 -0.12 -10.28 -48.61
CA GLY A 616 -0.83 -10.99 -49.67
C GLY A 616 -2.29 -10.56 -49.90
N ALA A 617 -2.75 -10.75 -51.13
CA ALA A 617 -4.02 -10.30 -51.75
C ALA A 617 -5.34 -10.75 -51.06
N ARG A 618 -5.50 -10.56 -49.74
CA ARG A 618 -6.74 -10.81 -48.97
C ARG A 618 -7.14 -9.67 -48.03
N GLY A 619 -6.49 -8.50 -48.08
CA GLY A 619 -6.81 -7.31 -47.28
C GLY A 619 -8.15 -6.61 -47.57
N ALA A 620 -9.12 -7.30 -48.19
CA ALA A 620 -10.42 -6.74 -48.55
C ALA A 620 -11.59 -7.26 -47.69
N SER A 621 -11.44 -8.42 -47.03
CA SER A 621 -12.48 -9.05 -46.21
C SER A 621 -12.36 -8.68 -44.73
N GLU A 622 -13.51 -8.40 -44.09
CA GLU A 622 -13.64 -8.20 -42.64
C GLU A 622 -13.07 -9.44 -41.90
N GLN A 623 -12.14 -9.21 -40.98
CA GLN A 623 -11.56 -10.24 -40.10
C GLN A 623 -12.02 -10.00 -38.67
N ARG A 624 -12.26 -11.07 -37.89
CA ARG A 624 -12.64 -10.99 -36.48
C ARG A 624 -11.54 -11.62 -35.64
N TYR A 625 -11.03 -10.89 -34.65
CA TYR A 625 -10.00 -11.37 -33.75
C TYR A 625 -10.55 -11.49 -32.33
N GLY A 626 -10.46 -12.67 -31.73
CA GLY A 626 -10.91 -12.93 -30.38
C GLY A 626 -9.85 -12.57 -29.34
N ILE A 627 -10.25 -12.09 -28.17
CA ILE A 627 -9.36 -11.91 -27.01
C ILE A 627 -10.00 -12.45 -25.73
N VAL A 628 -9.22 -13.23 -24.98
CA VAL A 628 -9.63 -13.85 -23.71
C VAL A 628 -8.59 -13.50 -22.64
N LEU A 629 -9.07 -12.95 -21.51
CA LEU A 629 -8.25 -12.68 -20.34
C LEU A 629 -8.26 -13.92 -19.43
N CYS A 630 -7.09 -14.51 -19.24
CA CYS A 630 -6.89 -15.72 -18.46
C CYS A 630 -5.99 -15.45 -17.25
N GLY A 631 -6.00 -16.37 -16.28
CA GLY A 631 -5.13 -16.32 -15.12
C GLY A 631 -5.50 -15.28 -14.07
N ARG A 632 -4.50 -14.85 -13.30
CA ARG A 632 -4.65 -13.80 -12.28
C ARG A 632 -4.59 -12.43 -12.96
N GLN A 633 -5.35 -11.47 -12.40
CA GLN A 633 -5.40 -10.11 -12.92
C GLN A 633 -4.05 -9.41 -12.78
N THR A 634 -3.76 -8.52 -13.73
CA THR A 634 -2.54 -7.70 -13.75
C THR A 634 -2.86 -6.31 -14.31
N PRO A 635 -2.21 -5.23 -13.81
CA PRO A 635 -2.41 -3.89 -14.36
C PRO A 635 -1.79 -3.77 -15.77
N GLY A 636 -2.30 -2.82 -16.57
CA GLY A 636 -1.79 -2.54 -17.91
C GLY A 636 -2.41 -3.35 -19.06
N VAL A 637 -3.21 -4.39 -18.79
CA VAL A 637 -3.85 -5.22 -19.84
C VAL A 637 -4.86 -4.43 -20.69
N HIS A 638 -5.60 -3.48 -20.11
CA HIS A 638 -6.48 -2.63 -20.91
C HIS A 638 -5.68 -1.74 -21.89
N ALA A 639 -4.47 -1.31 -21.53
CA ALA A 639 -3.58 -0.62 -22.45
C ALA A 639 -3.15 -1.54 -23.62
N ALA A 640 -2.96 -2.84 -23.37
CA ALA A 640 -2.71 -3.81 -24.43
C ALA A 640 -3.92 -4.01 -25.36
N ILE A 641 -5.14 -4.06 -24.82
CA ILE A 641 -6.35 -4.07 -25.64
C ILE A 641 -6.42 -2.80 -26.52
N SER A 642 -6.17 -1.62 -25.92
CA SER A 642 -6.11 -0.35 -26.64
C SER A 642 -5.06 -0.34 -27.76
N GLY A 643 -3.84 -0.80 -27.49
CA GLY A 643 -2.77 -0.90 -28.48
C GLY A 643 -3.13 -1.84 -29.65
N MET A 644 -3.75 -2.97 -29.35
CA MET A 644 -4.23 -3.92 -30.37
C MET A 644 -5.32 -3.30 -31.25
N VAL A 645 -6.34 -2.69 -30.65
CA VAL A 645 -7.45 -2.02 -31.35
C VAL A 645 -6.94 -0.87 -32.22
N ARG A 646 -6.06 -0.02 -31.69
CA ARG A 646 -5.50 1.13 -32.42
C ARG A 646 -4.64 0.68 -33.61
N CYS A 647 -3.82 -0.36 -33.44
CA CYS A 647 -3.01 -0.93 -34.52
C CYS A 647 -3.87 -1.54 -35.64
N LEU A 648 -4.88 -2.34 -35.28
CA LEU A 648 -5.83 -2.94 -36.22
C LEU A 648 -6.64 -1.87 -36.96
N HIS A 649 -7.14 -0.86 -36.26
CA HIS A 649 -7.89 0.23 -36.87
C HIS A 649 -7.05 1.01 -37.91
N HIS A 650 -5.74 1.16 -37.67
CA HIS A 650 -4.85 1.87 -38.59
C HIS A 650 -4.54 1.07 -39.87
N HIS A 651 -4.30 -0.24 -39.74
CA HIS A 651 -3.81 -1.08 -40.85
C HIS A 651 -4.90 -1.91 -41.53
N SER A 652 -5.93 -2.33 -40.77
CA SER A 652 -7.09 -3.09 -41.25
C SER A 652 -8.40 -2.53 -40.67
N PRO A 653 -8.88 -1.38 -41.16
CA PRO A 653 -10.01 -0.64 -40.56
C PRO A 653 -11.34 -1.42 -40.51
N LYS A 654 -11.47 -2.47 -41.31
CA LYS A 654 -12.66 -3.35 -41.33
C LYS A 654 -12.60 -4.47 -40.30
N SER A 655 -11.45 -4.71 -39.66
CA SER A 655 -11.30 -5.79 -38.69
C SER A 655 -11.97 -5.43 -37.36
N LYS A 656 -12.53 -6.43 -36.68
CA LYS A 656 -13.19 -6.30 -35.39
C LYS A 656 -12.46 -7.06 -34.31
N VAL A 657 -12.47 -6.51 -33.09
CA VAL A 657 -11.96 -7.17 -31.89
C VAL A 657 -13.14 -7.66 -31.06
N ILE A 658 -13.17 -8.96 -30.78
CA ILE A 658 -14.23 -9.63 -30.03
C ILE A 658 -13.66 -10.06 -28.68
N GLY A 659 -14.06 -9.39 -27.61
CA GLY A 659 -13.70 -9.77 -26.24
C GLY A 659 -14.67 -10.78 -25.67
N PHE A 660 -14.15 -11.82 -25.00
CA PHE A 660 -14.99 -12.78 -24.30
C PHE A 660 -15.08 -12.43 -22.82
N LYS A 661 -16.32 -12.25 -22.34
CA LYS A 661 -16.58 -11.95 -20.93
C LYS A 661 -16.28 -13.17 -20.07
N ARG A 662 -15.92 -12.94 -18.80
CA ARG A 662 -15.71 -13.97 -17.77
C ARG A 662 -14.69 -15.04 -18.20
N GLY A 663 -13.55 -14.60 -18.74
CA GLY A 663 -12.40 -15.44 -19.09
C GLY A 663 -12.76 -16.67 -19.93
N THR A 664 -12.10 -17.80 -19.64
CA THR A 664 -12.26 -19.05 -20.40
C THR A 664 -13.67 -19.63 -20.31
N VAL A 665 -14.37 -19.47 -19.19
CA VAL A 665 -15.73 -20.03 -19.02
C VAL A 665 -16.73 -19.29 -19.90
N GLY A 666 -16.68 -17.96 -19.95
CA GLY A 666 -17.56 -17.22 -20.85
C GLY A 666 -17.14 -17.35 -22.31
N PHE A 667 -15.84 -17.51 -22.60
CA PHE A 667 -15.37 -17.92 -23.93
C PHE A 667 -16.01 -19.23 -24.38
N LEU A 668 -15.95 -20.30 -23.59
CA LEU A 668 -16.58 -21.59 -23.92
C LEU A 668 -18.10 -21.54 -24.03
N LYS A 669 -18.74 -20.51 -23.45
CA LYS A 669 -20.18 -20.25 -23.56
C LYS A 669 -20.56 -19.31 -24.71
N GLY A 670 -19.59 -18.75 -25.43
CA GLY A 670 -19.82 -17.78 -26.49
C GLY A 670 -20.28 -16.40 -25.99
N GLU A 671 -19.91 -16.00 -24.77
CA GLU A 671 -20.26 -14.69 -24.21
C GLU A 671 -19.36 -13.58 -24.74
N ALA A 672 -19.57 -13.23 -26.00
CA ALA A 672 -18.78 -12.27 -26.74
C ALA A 672 -19.32 -10.83 -26.63
N MET A 673 -18.42 -9.84 -26.74
CA MET A 673 -18.74 -8.45 -27.01
C MET A 673 -17.72 -7.84 -27.98
N GLU A 674 -18.16 -6.93 -28.83
CA GLU A 674 -17.24 -6.15 -29.66
C GLU A 674 -16.55 -5.07 -28.81
N ILE A 675 -15.22 -4.98 -28.91
CA ILE A 675 -14.43 -3.93 -28.27
C ILE A 675 -14.15 -2.86 -29.32
N THR A 676 -14.90 -1.76 -29.27
CA THR A 676 -14.70 -0.62 -30.16
C THR A 676 -13.51 0.23 -29.73
N LYS A 677 -13.11 1.18 -30.59
CA LYS A 677 -12.05 2.14 -30.25
C LYS A 677 -12.42 2.98 -29.03
N GLU A 678 -13.67 3.38 -28.92
CA GLU A 678 -14.20 4.21 -27.84
C GLU A 678 -14.10 3.47 -26.50
N ILE A 679 -14.54 2.20 -26.46
CA ILE A 679 -14.40 1.35 -25.28
C ILE A 679 -12.92 1.16 -24.93
N ALA A 680 -12.06 0.92 -25.93
CA ALA A 680 -10.65 0.67 -25.67
C ALA A 680 -9.89 1.88 -25.12
N GLU A 681 -10.25 3.11 -25.53
CA GLU A 681 -9.65 4.34 -24.99
C GLU A 681 -10.18 4.65 -23.58
N GLU A 682 -11.49 4.46 -23.32
CA GLU A 682 -12.08 4.65 -21.99
C GLU A 682 -11.36 3.82 -20.90
N PHE A 683 -11.05 2.55 -21.21
CA PHE A 683 -10.44 1.63 -20.25
C PHE A 683 -8.90 1.66 -20.25
N ARG A 684 -8.24 2.38 -21.16
CA ARG A 684 -6.80 2.25 -21.41
C ARG A 684 -5.91 2.41 -20.17
N THR A 685 -6.28 3.31 -19.27
CA THR A 685 -5.54 3.63 -18.04
C THR A 685 -6.11 2.93 -16.81
N HIS A 686 -7.10 2.07 -16.98
CA HIS A 686 -7.72 1.36 -15.88
C HIS A 686 -6.91 0.12 -15.47
N GLY A 687 -6.85 -0.13 -14.16
CA GLY A 687 -6.28 -1.34 -13.57
C GLY A 687 -7.20 -2.58 -13.67
N GLY A 688 -6.62 -3.75 -13.46
CA GLY A 688 -7.36 -5.03 -13.42
C GLY A 688 -7.94 -5.46 -14.76
N PHE A 689 -8.94 -6.36 -14.74
CA PHE A 689 -9.55 -6.97 -15.92
C PHE A 689 -11.05 -6.67 -16.06
N HIS A 690 -11.59 -5.70 -15.31
CA HIS A 690 -13.03 -5.52 -15.13
C HIS A 690 -13.83 -5.21 -16.41
N LEU A 691 -13.20 -4.82 -17.52
CA LEU A 691 -13.88 -4.73 -18.83
C LEU A 691 -14.45 -6.08 -19.29
N LEU A 692 -13.65 -7.15 -19.24
CA LEU A 692 -14.05 -8.49 -19.68
C LEU A 692 -14.29 -9.43 -18.49
N GLY A 693 -13.63 -9.20 -17.37
CA GLY A 693 -13.57 -10.10 -16.22
C GLY A 693 -12.77 -11.38 -16.50
N ARG A 694 -12.59 -12.21 -15.47
CA ARG A 694 -11.92 -13.51 -15.60
C ARG A 694 -12.64 -14.61 -14.83
N THR A 695 -12.29 -15.87 -15.12
CA THR A 695 -12.73 -17.05 -14.38
C THR A 695 -11.54 -17.92 -14.00
N ARG A 696 -11.80 -19.11 -13.46
CA ARG A 696 -10.78 -20.16 -13.37
C ARG A 696 -10.50 -20.66 -14.79
N ASP A 697 -9.22 -20.76 -15.14
CA ASP A 697 -8.81 -21.19 -16.47
C ASP A 697 -9.28 -22.63 -16.77
N SER A 698 -9.80 -22.82 -17.98
CA SER A 698 -10.48 -24.04 -18.45
C SER A 698 -10.28 -24.22 -19.96
N LEU A 699 -9.15 -24.78 -20.39
CA LEU A 699 -8.80 -25.02 -21.80
C LEU A 699 -7.88 -26.24 -21.99
N ARG A 700 -7.86 -27.15 -21.01
CA ARG A 700 -6.85 -28.21 -20.92
C ARG A 700 -7.33 -29.53 -21.47
N THR A 701 -8.57 -29.88 -21.16
CA THR A 701 -9.19 -31.13 -21.60
C THR A 701 -9.51 -31.08 -23.09
N THR A 702 -9.62 -32.24 -23.71
CA THR A 702 -10.01 -32.35 -25.13
C THR A 702 -11.40 -31.77 -25.37
N GLU A 703 -12.34 -31.98 -24.44
CA GLU A 703 -13.70 -31.46 -24.49
C GLU A 703 -13.73 -29.91 -24.47
N GLU A 704 -12.94 -29.29 -23.59
CA GLU A 704 -12.81 -27.83 -23.55
C GLU A 704 -12.20 -27.27 -24.84
N LYS A 705 -11.18 -27.95 -25.40
CA LYS A 705 -10.55 -27.54 -26.68
C LYS A 705 -11.50 -27.68 -27.87
N GLU A 706 -12.31 -28.73 -27.90
CA GLU A 706 -13.37 -28.90 -28.90
C GLU A 706 -14.44 -27.81 -28.76
N GLY A 707 -14.85 -27.49 -27.52
CA GLY A 707 -15.75 -26.38 -27.22
C GLY A 707 -15.20 -25.04 -27.73
N ALA A 708 -13.92 -24.76 -27.46
CA ALA A 708 -13.24 -23.58 -27.96
C ALA A 708 -13.23 -23.50 -29.49
N ALA A 709 -12.96 -24.62 -30.18
CA ALA A 709 -12.99 -24.68 -31.65
C ALA A 709 -14.39 -24.38 -32.20
N LYS A 710 -15.46 -24.89 -31.57
CA LYS A 710 -16.85 -24.59 -31.93
C LYS A 710 -17.14 -23.10 -31.83
N ILE A 711 -16.77 -22.46 -30.72
CA ILE A 711 -17.01 -21.02 -30.53
C ILE A 711 -16.23 -20.19 -31.55
N VAL A 712 -14.96 -20.53 -31.79
CA VAL A 712 -14.12 -19.87 -32.79
C VAL A 712 -14.75 -19.93 -34.19
N GLN A 713 -15.31 -21.08 -34.58
CA GLN A 713 -16.02 -21.24 -35.85
C GLN A 713 -17.35 -20.47 -35.88
N GLN A 714 -18.12 -20.49 -34.79
CA GLN A 714 -19.38 -19.76 -34.65
C GLN A 714 -19.18 -18.24 -34.78
N GLU A 715 -18.18 -17.70 -34.08
CA GLU A 715 -17.81 -16.28 -34.10
C GLU A 715 -17.00 -15.88 -35.35
N LYS A 716 -16.66 -16.85 -36.22
CA LYS A 716 -15.86 -16.66 -37.43
C LYS A 716 -14.54 -15.94 -37.15
N LEU A 717 -13.84 -16.37 -36.10
CA LEU A 717 -12.58 -15.76 -35.70
C LEU A 717 -11.44 -16.20 -36.61
N SER A 718 -10.67 -15.23 -37.07
CA SER A 718 -9.47 -15.42 -37.90
C SER A 718 -8.21 -15.59 -37.05
N GLY A 719 -8.27 -15.22 -35.78
CA GLY A 719 -7.19 -15.38 -34.80
C GLY A 719 -7.71 -15.17 -33.38
N LEU A 720 -7.07 -15.81 -32.41
CA LEU A 720 -7.42 -15.77 -30.99
C LEU A 720 -6.22 -15.32 -30.16
N VAL A 721 -6.42 -14.38 -29.26
CA VAL A 721 -5.42 -13.89 -28.31
C VAL A 721 -5.74 -14.41 -26.92
N LEU A 722 -4.80 -15.14 -26.31
CA LEU A 722 -4.86 -15.47 -24.89
C LEU A 722 -3.88 -14.58 -24.13
N VAL A 723 -4.40 -13.88 -23.12
CA VAL A 723 -3.62 -12.98 -22.25
C VAL A 723 -3.47 -13.63 -20.88
N GLY A 724 -2.26 -13.75 -20.36
CA GLY A 724 -2.06 -14.28 -19.01
C GLY A 724 -0.61 -14.63 -18.66
N GLY A 725 -0.44 -15.41 -17.59
CA GLY A 725 0.86 -15.85 -17.11
C GLY A 725 1.35 -17.16 -17.73
N THR A 726 2.33 -17.79 -17.09
CA THR A 726 2.98 -19.04 -17.53
C THR A 726 1.99 -20.19 -17.79
N ALA A 727 1.03 -20.40 -16.89
CA ALA A 727 -0.01 -21.41 -17.06
C ALA A 727 -0.92 -21.16 -18.28
N THR A 728 -1.20 -19.89 -18.60
CA THR A 728 -1.97 -19.51 -19.79
C THR A 728 -1.15 -19.74 -21.06
N ALA A 729 0.17 -19.55 -21.01
CA ALA A 729 1.05 -19.86 -22.14
C ALA A 729 0.95 -21.35 -22.52
N GLU A 730 0.98 -22.26 -21.53
CA GLU A 730 0.76 -23.69 -21.75
C GLU A 730 -0.59 -23.99 -22.39
N ASP A 731 -1.66 -23.37 -21.87
CA ASP A 731 -3.01 -23.52 -22.42
C ASP A 731 -3.07 -23.02 -23.88
N ALA A 732 -2.37 -21.91 -24.20
CA ALA A 732 -2.25 -21.37 -25.55
C ALA A 732 -1.51 -22.34 -26.50
N ILE A 733 -0.43 -22.97 -26.04
CA ILE A 733 0.29 -24.00 -26.81
C ILE A 733 -0.62 -25.19 -27.09
N GLY A 734 -1.28 -25.70 -26.05
CA GLY A 734 -2.16 -26.85 -26.16
C GLY A 734 -3.35 -26.61 -27.09
N LEU A 735 -3.92 -25.40 -27.05
CA LEU A 735 -5.02 -25.00 -27.92
C LEU A 735 -4.55 -24.76 -29.37
N HIS A 736 -3.42 -24.10 -29.56
CA HIS A 736 -2.84 -23.87 -30.89
C HIS A 736 -2.56 -25.19 -31.62
N LYS A 737 -1.93 -26.14 -30.91
CA LYS A 737 -1.66 -27.48 -31.43
C LYS A 737 -2.96 -28.18 -31.84
N TYR A 738 -3.98 -28.14 -30.99
CA TYR A 738 -5.29 -28.74 -31.28
C TYR A 738 -5.95 -28.10 -32.50
N PHE A 739 -5.91 -26.77 -32.64
CA PHE A 739 -6.46 -26.07 -33.82
C PHE A 739 -5.74 -26.47 -35.10
N ALA A 740 -4.42 -26.61 -35.08
CA ALA A 740 -3.64 -27.06 -36.22
C ALA A 740 -3.95 -28.52 -36.61
N GLU A 741 -4.05 -29.43 -35.63
CA GLU A 741 -4.36 -30.86 -35.85
C GLU A 741 -5.78 -31.10 -36.37
N ASN A 742 -6.74 -30.22 -36.02
CA ASN A 742 -8.14 -30.34 -36.41
C ASN A 742 -8.55 -29.35 -37.51
N GLU A 743 -7.57 -28.76 -38.21
CA GLU A 743 -7.78 -27.81 -39.33
C GLU A 743 -8.76 -26.67 -39.02
N VAL A 744 -8.75 -26.19 -37.77
CA VAL A 744 -9.56 -25.04 -37.36
C VAL A 744 -8.98 -23.80 -38.03
N GLY A 745 -9.80 -23.05 -38.77
CA GLY A 745 -9.38 -21.87 -39.55
C GLY A 745 -8.93 -20.64 -38.74
N CYS A 746 -8.45 -20.83 -37.51
CA CYS A 746 -8.02 -19.81 -36.56
C CYS A 746 -6.75 -20.28 -35.86
N GLY A 747 -5.78 -19.39 -35.68
CA GLY A 747 -4.61 -19.67 -34.83
C GLY A 747 -4.60 -18.86 -33.54
N VAL A 748 -3.67 -19.19 -32.65
CA VAL A 748 -3.56 -18.60 -31.31
C VAL A 748 -2.29 -17.75 -31.22
N VAL A 749 -2.40 -16.55 -30.67
CA VAL A 749 -1.29 -15.68 -30.28
C VAL A 749 -1.35 -15.48 -28.76
N PHE A 750 -0.19 -15.50 -28.11
CA PHE A 750 -0.10 -15.30 -26.66
C PHE A 750 0.38 -13.88 -26.33
N LEU A 751 -0.17 -13.29 -25.26
CA LEU A 751 0.30 -12.03 -24.69
C LEU A 751 0.71 -12.27 -23.22
N PRO A 752 2.00 -12.08 -22.88
CA PRO A 752 2.52 -12.33 -21.55
C PRO A 752 2.10 -11.21 -20.59
N ALA A 753 1.31 -11.55 -19.58
CA ALA A 753 0.77 -10.60 -18.61
C ALA A 753 0.66 -11.27 -17.23
N THR A 754 1.55 -10.88 -16.31
CA THR A 754 1.63 -11.42 -14.94
C THR A 754 2.39 -10.44 -14.06
N VAL A 755 2.03 -10.35 -12.78
CA VAL A 755 2.77 -9.54 -11.80
C VAL A 755 3.98 -10.28 -11.23
N ASN A 756 4.17 -11.57 -11.52
CA ASN A 756 5.22 -12.39 -10.90
C ASN A 756 6.58 -12.23 -11.58
N ASN A 757 6.62 -11.75 -12.83
CA ASN A 757 7.82 -11.71 -13.67
C ASN A 757 8.58 -13.04 -13.77
N ASP A 758 7.83 -14.12 -13.92
CA ASP A 758 8.30 -15.50 -13.77
C ASP A 758 8.54 -16.22 -15.11
N PHE A 759 8.63 -15.53 -16.24
CA PHE A 759 8.97 -16.15 -17.53
C PHE A 759 10.49 -16.32 -17.70
N ASP A 760 10.93 -17.55 -18.01
CA ASP A 760 12.33 -17.86 -18.26
C ASP A 760 12.72 -17.68 -19.75
N HIS A 761 12.87 -16.43 -20.22
CA HIS A 761 13.42 -16.17 -21.55
C HIS A 761 14.04 -14.79 -21.73
N SER A 762 15.23 -14.73 -22.33
CA SER A 762 15.98 -13.49 -22.62
C SER A 762 15.31 -12.47 -23.57
N LEU A 763 14.16 -12.84 -24.17
CA LEU A 763 13.40 -11.96 -25.07
C LEU A 763 12.13 -11.42 -24.41
N LEU A 764 11.87 -11.86 -23.17
CA LEU A 764 10.83 -11.37 -22.28
C LEU A 764 11.54 -10.71 -21.10
N GLU A 765 12.13 -9.52 -21.34
CA GLU A 765 12.89 -8.77 -20.33
C GLU A 765 12.06 -8.45 -19.07
N ILE A 766 10.76 -8.20 -19.26
CA ILE A 766 9.82 -7.90 -18.19
C ILE A 766 8.39 -8.25 -18.62
N THR A 767 7.56 -8.62 -17.65
CA THR A 767 6.15 -8.94 -17.84
C THR A 767 5.24 -7.76 -17.55
N LEU A 768 4.12 -7.69 -18.29
CA LEU A 768 3.15 -6.62 -18.11
C LEU A 768 2.50 -6.66 -16.71
N GLY A 769 2.70 -5.57 -15.98
CA GLY A 769 2.14 -5.32 -14.65
C GLY A 769 3.11 -5.49 -13.50
N PHE A 770 4.31 -6.02 -13.73
CA PHE A 770 5.35 -6.17 -12.69
C PHE A 770 5.83 -4.82 -12.14
N ASP A 771 6.02 -3.82 -13.00
CA ASP A 771 6.49 -2.49 -12.58
C ASP A 771 5.46 -1.81 -11.67
N THR A 772 4.19 -1.80 -12.06
CA THR A 772 3.09 -1.26 -11.26
C THR A 772 2.98 -1.99 -9.93
N ALA A 773 2.93 -3.33 -9.96
CA ALA A 773 2.72 -4.11 -8.75
C ALA A 773 3.88 -3.92 -7.76
N SER A 774 5.13 -3.96 -8.23
CA SER A 774 6.31 -3.74 -7.39
C SER A 774 6.35 -2.34 -6.80
N LYS A 775 5.97 -1.28 -7.54
CA LYS A 775 5.90 0.10 -7.03
C LYS A 775 4.86 0.26 -5.93
N VAL A 776 3.64 -0.26 -6.13
CA VAL A 776 2.57 -0.20 -5.12
C VAL A 776 3.00 -0.96 -3.86
N MET A 777 3.57 -2.17 -3.99
CA MET A 777 4.06 -2.90 -2.81
C MET A 777 5.22 -2.18 -2.11
N SER A 778 6.15 -1.60 -2.88
CA SER A 778 7.29 -0.86 -2.31
C SER A 778 6.84 0.42 -1.59
N GLN A 779 5.78 1.09 -2.07
CA GLN A 779 5.14 2.21 -1.35
C GLN A 779 4.63 1.75 0.02
N LEU A 780 3.84 0.67 0.07
CA LEU A 780 3.25 0.17 1.32
C LEU A 780 4.33 -0.31 2.30
N ILE A 781 5.34 -1.04 1.81
CA ILE A 781 6.47 -1.52 2.60
C ILE A 781 7.31 -0.34 3.12
N GLY A 782 7.61 0.63 2.26
CA GLY A 782 8.35 1.84 2.64
C GLY A 782 7.62 2.65 3.71
N ASN A 783 6.30 2.77 3.62
CA ASN A 783 5.48 3.42 4.66
C ASN A 783 5.55 2.68 6.00
N ILE A 784 5.48 1.34 5.98
CA ILE A 784 5.67 0.51 7.19
C ILE A 784 7.06 0.68 7.77
N ALA A 785 8.10 0.67 6.93
CA ALA A 785 9.48 0.84 7.36
C ALA A 785 9.68 2.20 8.06
N MET A 786 9.09 3.27 7.50
CA MET A 786 9.06 4.59 8.13
C MET A 786 8.29 4.59 9.47
N ASP A 787 7.21 3.82 9.60
CA ASP A 787 6.51 3.66 10.89
C ASP A 787 7.39 2.95 11.94
N ALA A 788 8.11 1.90 11.54
CA ALA A 788 9.00 1.12 12.41
C ALA A 788 10.07 2.00 13.07
N ILE A 789 10.82 2.78 12.27
CA ILE A 789 11.86 3.69 12.80
C ILE A 789 11.28 4.88 13.59
N SER A 790 10.02 5.23 13.34
CA SER A 790 9.35 6.36 14.01
C SER A 790 8.74 5.97 15.36
N ALA A 791 8.32 4.72 15.53
CA ALA A 791 7.70 4.21 16.76
C ALA A 791 8.67 3.41 17.65
N LYS A 792 9.72 2.85 17.04
CA LYS A 792 10.77 2.04 17.67
C LYS A 792 10.26 0.93 18.61
N LYS A 793 9.14 0.30 18.23
CA LYS A 793 8.43 -0.69 19.06
C LYS A 793 8.15 -2.02 18.34
N TYR A 794 7.90 -1.99 17.04
CA TYR A 794 7.29 -3.10 16.33
C TYR A 794 8.26 -3.77 15.37
N TRP A 795 8.14 -5.09 15.28
CA TRP A 795 8.70 -5.90 14.22
C TRP A 795 7.61 -6.20 13.20
N PHE A 796 7.74 -5.70 11.98
CA PHE A 796 6.75 -5.92 10.93
C PHE A 796 7.14 -7.14 10.09
N PHE A 797 6.26 -8.14 10.03
CA PHE A 797 6.38 -9.31 9.18
C PHE A 797 5.49 -9.07 7.95
N VAL A 798 6.12 -8.70 6.83
CA VAL A 798 5.42 -8.27 5.62
C VAL A 798 5.56 -9.34 4.55
N ARG A 799 4.45 -10.02 4.24
CA ARG A 799 4.40 -10.95 3.12
C ARG A 799 4.00 -10.24 1.83
N THR A 800 4.74 -10.45 0.76
CA THR A 800 4.45 -9.92 -0.58
C THR A 800 3.80 -10.97 -1.47
N HIS A 801 3.10 -10.52 -2.51
CA HIS A 801 2.69 -11.39 -3.61
C HIS A 801 3.90 -11.92 -4.40
N GLY A 802 3.69 -12.99 -5.16
CA GLY A 802 4.71 -13.56 -6.06
C GLY A 802 4.43 -15.01 -6.44
N GLN A 803 3.34 -15.60 -5.93
CA GLN A 803 3.06 -17.03 -6.07
C GLN A 803 4.23 -17.88 -5.59
N SER A 804 4.96 -18.51 -6.50
CA SER A 804 6.11 -19.34 -6.19
C SER A 804 7.44 -18.59 -6.24
N THR A 805 7.53 -17.41 -6.85
CA THR A 805 8.83 -16.74 -7.08
C THR A 805 9.04 -15.53 -6.18
N SER A 806 10.31 -15.17 -5.94
CA SER A 806 10.68 -14.02 -5.08
C SER A 806 10.99 -12.73 -5.84
N HIS A 807 10.70 -12.62 -7.14
CA HIS A 807 11.04 -11.43 -7.96
C HIS A 807 10.48 -10.13 -7.39
N ILE A 808 9.22 -10.15 -6.94
CA ILE A 808 8.59 -9.01 -6.27
C ILE A 808 9.30 -8.66 -4.96
N ALA A 809 9.61 -9.66 -4.13
CA ALA A 809 10.27 -9.46 -2.85
C ALA A 809 11.67 -8.86 -3.04
N LEU A 810 12.42 -9.34 -4.04
CA LEU A 810 13.72 -8.80 -4.41
C LEU A 810 13.63 -7.34 -4.87
N GLU A 811 12.71 -7.02 -5.77
CA GLU A 811 12.53 -5.65 -6.27
C GLU A 811 12.09 -4.69 -5.14
N CYS A 812 11.19 -5.13 -4.26
CA CYS A 812 10.80 -4.34 -3.10
C CYS A 812 11.97 -4.13 -2.14
N ALA A 813 12.74 -5.17 -1.86
CA ALA A 813 13.91 -5.09 -0.98
C ALA A 813 14.93 -4.06 -1.47
N LEU A 814 15.26 -4.07 -2.76
CA LEU A 814 16.17 -3.10 -3.37
C LEU A 814 15.64 -1.65 -3.31
N LYS A 815 14.32 -1.45 -3.19
CA LYS A 815 13.68 -0.12 -3.10
C LYS A 815 13.45 0.38 -1.68
N THR A 816 13.36 -0.50 -0.69
CA THR A 816 12.93 -0.14 0.67
C THR A 816 13.92 -0.52 1.77
N HIS A 817 14.92 -1.36 1.46
CA HIS A 817 15.99 -1.77 2.37
C HIS A 817 15.52 -2.31 3.75
N PRO A 818 14.62 -3.30 3.79
CA PRO A 818 14.16 -3.87 5.07
C PRO A 818 15.31 -4.62 5.77
N ASN A 819 15.20 -4.85 7.08
CA ASN A 819 16.31 -5.44 7.84
C ASN A 819 16.56 -6.90 7.53
N ILE A 820 15.50 -7.65 7.24
CA ILE A 820 15.60 -9.06 6.90
C ILE A 820 14.82 -9.30 5.62
N VAL A 821 15.47 -9.86 4.60
CA VAL A 821 14.84 -10.22 3.33
C VAL A 821 14.96 -11.72 3.13
N ILE A 822 13.82 -12.35 2.87
CA ILE A 822 13.78 -13.76 2.52
C ILE A 822 13.65 -13.88 1.00
N ILE A 823 14.54 -14.68 0.39
CA ILE A 823 14.44 -15.09 -1.01
C ILE A 823 14.28 -16.61 -1.01
N SER A 824 13.10 -17.09 -1.42
CA SER A 824 12.71 -18.49 -1.35
C SER A 824 13.67 -19.42 -2.09
N GLU A 825 14.10 -19.01 -3.29
CA GLU A 825 15.01 -19.75 -4.16
C GLU A 825 16.36 -19.99 -3.47
N ALA A 826 16.95 -18.93 -2.89
CA ALA A 826 18.23 -19.02 -2.18
C ALA A 826 18.17 -19.93 -0.93
N LEU A 827 17.05 -19.93 -0.21
CA LEU A 827 16.85 -20.83 0.94
C LEU A 827 16.73 -22.29 0.52
N SER A 828 16.03 -22.54 -0.59
CA SER A 828 15.88 -23.89 -1.15
C SER A 828 17.24 -24.48 -1.53
N SER A 829 18.11 -23.70 -2.16
CA SER A 829 19.48 -24.14 -2.53
C SER A 829 20.37 -24.41 -1.32
N GLN A 830 20.12 -23.73 -0.20
CA GLN A 830 20.83 -23.93 1.07
C GLN A 830 20.24 -25.07 1.93
N GLN A 831 19.14 -25.70 1.50
CA GLN A 831 18.40 -26.70 2.29
C GLN A 831 18.01 -26.19 3.68
N SER A 832 17.62 -24.91 3.76
CA SER A 832 17.22 -24.29 5.03
C SER A 832 15.88 -24.84 5.51
N THR A 833 15.80 -25.14 6.80
CA THR A 833 14.56 -25.54 7.48
C THR A 833 13.82 -24.33 8.04
N LEU A 834 12.53 -24.48 8.32
CA LEU A 834 11.69 -23.48 9.00
C LEU A 834 12.29 -23.08 10.36
N HIS A 835 12.85 -24.06 11.09
CA HIS A 835 13.53 -23.82 12.35
C HIS A 835 14.85 -23.04 12.14
N GLY A 836 15.65 -23.43 11.15
CA GLY A 836 16.89 -22.72 10.80
C GLY A 836 16.63 -21.26 10.43
N LEU A 837 15.61 -21.01 9.60
CA LEU A 837 15.17 -19.67 9.24
C LEU A 837 14.71 -18.87 10.47
N THR A 838 13.95 -19.50 11.38
CA THR A 838 13.50 -18.87 12.63
C THR A 838 14.71 -18.45 13.48
N HIS A 839 15.73 -19.29 13.61
CA HIS A 839 16.97 -18.94 14.31
C HIS A 839 17.68 -17.76 13.66
N SER A 840 17.87 -17.76 12.34
CA SER A 840 18.53 -16.66 11.64
C SER A 840 17.80 -15.33 11.84
N ILE A 841 16.47 -15.33 11.85
CA ILE A 841 15.68 -14.14 12.16
C ILE A 841 15.93 -13.69 13.61
N CYS A 842 15.89 -14.62 14.57
CA CYS A 842 16.12 -14.32 15.98
C CYS A 842 17.54 -13.80 16.24
N ASP A 843 18.55 -14.27 15.50
CA ASP A 843 19.94 -13.83 15.64
C ASP A 843 20.07 -12.34 15.29
N VAL A 844 19.47 -11.91 14.18
CA VAL A 844 19.41 -10.49 13.80
C VAL A 844 18.63 -9.66 14.83
N ILE A 845 17.50 -10.18 15.34
CA ILE A 845 16.72 -9.50 16.38
C ILE A 845 17.53 -9.32 17.67
N CYS A 846 18.26 -10.35 18.10
CA CYS A 846 19.15 -10.31 19.25
C CYS A 846 20.26 -9.27 19.06
N GLU A 847 20.98 -9.31 17.94
CA GLU A 847 22.07 -8.37 17.67
C GLU A 847 21.58 -6.90 17.64
N ARG A 848 20.40 -6.67 17.07
CA ARG A 848 19.77 -5.34 17.08
C ARG A 848 19.33 -4.93 18.47
N ALA A 849 18.78 -5.84 19.27
CA ALA A 849 18.37 -5.57 20.65
C ALA A 849 19.56 -5.18 21.53
N ASP A 850 20.75 -5.78 21.32
CA ASP A 850 22.00 -5.39 21.99
C ASP A 850 22.40 -3.94 21.69
N LYS A 851 22.03 -3.43 20.50
CA LYS A 851 22.18 -2.02 20.09
C LYS A 851 21.00 -1.15 20.52
N GLY A 852 20.07 -1.66 21.31
CA GLY A 852 18.84 -0.98 21.76
C GLY A 852 17.73 -0.88 20.71
N LYS A 853 17.88 -1.51 19.53
CA LYS A 853 16.92 -1.49 18.42
C LYS A 853 15.96 -2.68 18.51
N ASN A 854 14.81 -2.48 19.15
CA ASN A 854 13.77 -3.50 19.35
C ASN A 854 12.66 -3.48 18.28
N TYR A 855 13.02 -3.09 17.06
CA TYR A 855 12.11 -2.91 15.93
C TYR A 855 12.81 -3.27 14.61
N GLY A 856 12.02 -3.56 13.60
CA GLY A 856 12.52 -3.85 12.26
C GLY A 856 11.44 -4.29 11.29
N VAL A 857 11.85 -4.63 10.07
CA VAL A 857 10.98 -5.15 9.02
C VAL A 857 11.57 -6.45 8.46
N VAL A 858 10.74 -7.48 8.38
CA VAL A 858 11.01 -8.79 7.77
C VAL A 858 10.17 -8.90 6.51
N LEU A 859 10.82 -9.02 5.35
CA LEU A 859 10.16 -9.17 4.06
C LEU A 859 10.11 -10.64 3.64
N ILE A 860 8.90 -11.13 3.35
CA ILE A 860 8.60 -12.55 3.19
C ILE A 860 7.92 -12.77 1.83
N PRO A 861 8.42 -13.63 0.95
CA PRO A 861 7.74 -13.96 -0.31
C PRO A 861 6.55 -14.92 -0.08
N GLU A 862 5.48 -14.77 -0.85
CA GLU A 862 4.29 -15.66 -0.83
C GLU A 862 4.66 -17.14 -0.97
N GLY A 863 5.69 -17.42 -1.80
CA GLY A 863 6.10 -18.77 -2.17
C GLY A 863 6.92 -19.52 -1.13
N LEU A 864 7.20 -18.92 0.03
CA LEU A 864 8.12 -19.48 1.02
C LEU A 864 7.78 -20.91 1.43
N ALA A 865 6.49 -21.21 1.68
CA ALA A 865 6.06 -22.55 2.09
C ALA A 865 6.38 -23.63 1.06
N GLY A 866 6.41 -23.29 -0.24
CA GLY A 866 6.78 -24.22 -1.31
C GLY A 866 8.28 -24.44 -1.49
N HIS A 867 9.13 -23.67 -0.80
CA HIS A 867 10.59 -23.73 -0.93
C HIS A 867 11.30 -24.22 0.33
N LEU A 868 10.60 -24.26 1.46
CA LEU A 868 11.10 -24.94 2.67
C LEU A 868 10.86 -26.44 2.50
N GLN A 869 11.94 -27.23 2.60
CA GLN A 869 11.94 -28.65 2.22
C GLN A 869 10.83 -29.44 2.93
N GLU A 870 10.72 -29.31 4.24
CA GLU A 870 9.72 -30.01 5.05
C GLU A 870 8.27 -29.62 4.71
N LEU A 871 8.02 -28.33 4.43
CA LEU A 871 6.69 -27.85 4.06
C LEU A 871 6.33 -28.22 2.63
N SER A 872 7.30 -28.19 1.71
CA SER A 872 7.10 -28.64 0.33
C SER A 872 6.72 -30.12 0.27
N LEU A 873 7.42 -30.98 1.02
CA LEU A 873 7.09 -32.40 1.11
C LEU A 873 5.68 -32.61 1.71
N LEU A 874 5.32 -31.82 2.72
CA LEU A 874 3.98 -31.88 3.32
C LEU A 874 2.91 -31.46 2.31
N LEU A 875 3.15 -30.39 1.55
CA LEU A 875 2.25 -29.92 0.49
C LEU A 875 2.04 -30.99 -0.59
N ASP A 876 3.09 -31.72 -0.96
CA ASP A 876 3.02 -32.81 -1.92
C ASP A 876 2.25 -34.02 -1.38
N GLU A 877 2.48 -34.45 -0.13
CA GLU A 877 1.70 -35.52 0.50
C GLU A 877 0.22 -35.15 0.61
N VAL A 878 -0.06 -33.93 1.06
CA VAL A 878 -1.42 -33.39 1.13
C VAL A 878 -2.07 -33.39 -0.26
N ARG A 879 -1.34 -32.98 -1.31
CA ARG A 879 -1.83 -33.02 -2.69
C ARG A 879 -2.16 -34.44 -3.15
N LEU A 880 -1.29 -35.41 -2.85
CA LEU A 880 -1.51 -36.82 -3.19
C LEU A 880 -2.71 -37.41 -2.45
N ALA A 881 -2.88 -37.09 -1.16
CA ALA A 881 -4.04 -37.50 -0.37
C ALA A 881 -5.36 -36.96 -0.96
N TYR A 882 -5.36 -35.71 -1.41
CA TYR A 882 -6.51 -35.10 -2.09
C TYR A 882 -6.84 -35.77 -3.44
N ASN A 883 -5.83 -36.07 -4.25
CA ASN A 883 -6.04 -36.74 -5.53
C ASN A 883 -6.64 -38.16 -5.37
N LYS A 884 -6.36 -38.84 -4.26
CA LYS A 884 -6.91 -40.17 -3.95
C LYS A 884 -8.36 -40.12 -3.45
N THR A 885 -8.71 -39.09 -2.68
CA THR A 885 -9.99 -39.02 -1.94
C THR A 885 -11.09 -38.27 -2.69
N GLY A 886 -10.74 -37.42 -3.66
CA GLY A 886 -11.67 -36.66 -4.50
C GLY A 886 -12.00 -35.25 -3.97
N PRO A 887 -12.66 -34.39 -4.76
CA PRO A 887 -12.99 -33.03 -4.34
C PRO A 887 -14.10 -33.01 -3.27
N GLY A 888 -13.94 -32.16 -2.24
CA GLY A 888 -14.96 -31.93 -1.19
C GLY A 888 -14.82 -32.79 0.07
N VAL A 889 -13.69 -33.47 0.25
CA VAL A 889 -13.42 -34.37 1.38
C VAL A 889 -13.09 -33.57 2.65
N PRO A 890 -13.61 -33.95 3.84
CA PRO A 890 -13.30 -33.29 5.10
C PRO A 890 -11.79 -33.31 5.41
N ALA A 891 -11.27 -32.22 5.97
CA ALA A 891 -9.87 -32.07 6.39
C ALA A 891 -9.35 -33.25 7.26
N THR A 892 -10.24 -33.85 8.05
CA THR A 892 -9.94 -35.02 8.90
C THR A 892 -9.57 -36.27 8.10
N ALA A 893 -10.22 -36.52 6.97
CA ALA A 893 -9.91 -37.67 6.12
C ALA A 893 -8.61 -37.49 5.33
N VAL A 894 -8.25 -36.24 4.99
CA VAL A 894 -6.95 -35.91 4.40
C VAL A 894 -5.85 -36.14 5.41
N ARG A 895 -6.01 -35.65 6.66
CA ARG A 895 -5.05 -35.87 7.75
C ARG A 895 -4.78 -37.37 7.99
N SER A 896 -5.82 -38.21 7.99
CA SER A 896 -5.68 -39.67 8.16
C SER A 896 -4.96 -40.38 7.00
N SER A 897 -4.76 -39.72 5.86
CA SER A 897 -4.10 -40.28 4.68
C SER A 897 -2.62 -39.87 4.56
N LEU A 898 -2.13 -39.03 5.48
CA LEU A 898 -0.75 -38.56 5.54
C LEU A 898 0.15 -39.60 6.23
N SER A 899 1.45 -39.57 5.95
CA SER A 899 2.43 -40.35 6.70
C SER A 899 2.56 -39.85 8.14
N ASP A 900 3.11 -40.67 9.05
CA ASP A 900 3.29 -40.30 10.47
C ASP A 900 4.12 -39.02 10.64
N TRP A 901 5.17 -38.85 9.81
CA TRP A 901 5.99 -37.65 9.78
C TRP A 901 5.18 -36.42 9.32
N ALA A 902 4.42 -36.53 8.23
CA ALA A 902 3.63 -35.42 7.68
C ALA A 902 2.52 -35.00 8.64
N ALA A 903 1.84 -35.98 9.26
CA ALA A 903 0.82 -35.73 10.27
C ALA A 903 1.42 -35.03 11.50
N ALA A 904 2.57 -35.50 12.00
CA ALA A 904 3.24 -34.86 13.13
C ALA A 904 3.70 -33.42 12.82
N LEU A 905 4.22 -33.18 11.61
CA LEU A 905 4.59 -31.84 11.16
C LEU A 905 3.35 -30.94 11.08
N LEU A 906 2.28 -31.41 10.45
CA LEU A 906 1.01 -30.68 10.35
C LEU A 906 0.46 -30.33 11.73
N ASP A 907 0.42 -31.29 12.65
CA ASP A 907 -0.07 -31.10 14.04
C ASP A 907 0.79 -30.13 14.84
N SER A 908 2.08 -29.96 14.48
CA SER A 908 2.98 -28.99 15.12
C SER A 908 2.75 -27.54 14.70
N LEU A 909 2.03 -27.31 13.59
CA LEU A 909 1.74 -25.98 13.07
C LEU A 909 0.51 -25.36 13.75
N PRO A 910 0.38 -24.02 13.79
CA PRO A 910 -0.83 -23.36 14.29
C PRO A 910 -2.10 -23.79 13.52
N GLU A 911 -3.24 -23.92 14.20
CA GLU A 911 -4.51 -24.40 13.61
C GLU A 911 -4.92 -23.62 12.34
N ALA A 912 -4.75 -22.30 12.34
CA ALA A 912 -5.05 -21.46 11.17
C ALA A 912 -4.20 -21.82 9.94
N VAL A 913 -2.93 -22.19 10.15
CA VAL A 913 -2.01 -22.65 9.10
C VAL A 913 -2.40 -24.06 8.65
N GLN A 914 -2.76 -24.95 9.58
CA GLN A 914 -3.26 -26.28 9.25
C GLN A 914 -4.51 -26.20 8.35
N ALA A 915 -5.48 -25.37 8.73
CA ALA A 915 -6.70 -25.15 7.96
C ALA A 915 -6.40 -24.61 6.55
N SER A 916 -5.42 -23.71 6.43
CA SER A 916 -4.98 -23.15 5.15
C SER A 916 -4.29 -24.20 4.26
N LEU A 917 -3.41 -25.02 4.85
CA LEU A 917 -2.75 -26.14 4.17
C LEU A 917 -3.75 -27.19 3.68
N LEU A 918 -4.77 -27.48 4.48
CA LEU A 918 -5.84 -28.42 4.14
C LEU A 918 -6.98 -27.78 3.34
N GLY A 919 -6.90 -26.48 3.01
CA GLY A 919 -7.99 -25.71 2.39
C GLY A 919 -8.17 -25.90 0.88
N GLU A 920 -8.85 -24.94 0.24
CA GLU A 920 -9.15 -24.98 -1.20
C GLU A 920 -7.91 -25.05 -2.11
N ARG A 921 -8.10 -25.58 -3.32
CA ARG A 921 -7.03 -25.82 -4.31
C ARG A 921 -7.21 -24.99 -5.58
N GLU A 922 -6.09 -24.65 -6.23
CA GLU A 922 -6.07 -23.98 -7.53
C GLU A 922 -6.46 -24.91 -8.69
N SER A 923 -6.51 -24.41 -9.94
CA SER A 923 -6.86 -25.21 -11.15
C SER A 923 -5.99 -26.43 -11.39
N ARG A 924 -4.79 -26.50 -10.80
CA ARG A 924 -3.87 -27.66 -10.89
C ARG A 924 -3.96 -28.62 -9.71
N GLY A 925 -4.90 -28.42 -8.77
CA GLY A 925 -4.99 -29.20 -7.53
C GLY A 925 -3.92 -28.84 -6.49
N THR A 926 -3.14 -27.79 -6.74
CA THR A 926 -2.12 -27.25 -5.84
C THR A 926 -2.75 -26.40 -4.74
N VAL A 927 -2.11 -26.36 -3.57
CA VAL A 927 -2.52 -25.48 -2.46
C VAL A 927 -2.39 -24.03 -2.91
N ASN A 928 -3.38 -23.20 -2.58
CA ASN A 928 -3.29 -21.78 -2.83
C ASN A 928 -2.33 -21.14 -1.82
N LEU A 929 -1.07 -20.92 -2.22
CA LEU A 929 -0.01 -20.38 -1.37
C LEU A 929 -0.39 -19.01 -0.75
N SER A 930 -1.23 -18.21 -1.42
CA SER A 930 -1.70 -16.93 -0.87
C SER A 930 -2.47 -17.07 0.45
N GLN A 931 -3.09 -18.23 0.70
CA GLN A 931 -3.86 -18.50 1.91
C GLN A 931 -2.99 -18.96 3.08
N ILE A 932 -1.75 -19.38 2.83
CA ILE A 932 -0.83 -19.78 3.91
C ILE A 932 -0.23 -18.51 4.50
N GLU A 933 -0.61 -18.18 5.73
CA GLU A 933 -0.13 -17.00 6.48
C GLU A 933 1.28 -17.24 7.04
N THR A 934 2.28 -17.36 6.16
CA THR A 934 3.69 -17.61 6.55
C THR A 934 4.29 -16.49 7.40
N GLU A 935 3.83 -15.26 7.25
CA GLU A 935 4.14 -14.11 8.09
C GLU A 935 3.69 -14.31 9.54
N ARG A 936 2.49 -14.86 9.75
CA ARG A 936 1.97 -15.15 11.09
C ARG A 936 2.69 -16.35 11.69
N LEU A 937 2.92 -17.40 10.88
CA LEU A 937 3.69 -18.58 11.28
C LEU A 937 5.08 -18.17 11.80
N LEU A 938 5.84 -17.40 11.02
CA LEU A 938 7.17 -16.95 11.42
C LEU A 938 7.12 -16.03 12.63
N ALA A 939 6.16 -15.11 12.72
CA ALA A 939 6.02 -14.25 13.90
C ALA A 939 5.78 -15.05 15.19
N ILE A 940 4.92 -16.08 15.15
CA ILE A 940 4.65 -16.97 16.29
C ILE A 940 5.90 -17.77 16.67
N MET A 941 6.58 -18.34 15.69
CA MET A 941 7.78 -19.15 15.93
C MET A 941 8.94 -18.31 16.48
N VAL A 942 9.18 -17.13 15.91
CA VAL A 942 10.17 -16.17 16.39
C VAL A 942 9.85 -15.73 17.82
N ASN A 943 8.58 -15.43 18.13
CA ASN A 943 8.19 -15.07 19.48
C ASN A 943 8.51 -16.20 20.48
N LYS A 944 8.13 -17.44 20.14
CA LYS A 944 8.38 -18.62 20.99
C LYS A 944 9.88 -18.85 21.22
N GLU A 945 10.69 -18.75 20.17
CA GLU A 945 12.15 -18.89 20.26
C GLU A 945 12.79 -17.76 21.08
N LEU A 946 12.36 -16.52 20.91
CA LEU A 946 12.84 -15.39 21.71
C LEU A 946 12.47 -15.53 23.20
N GLU A 947 11.32 -16.10 23.54
CA GLU A 947 10.99 -16.44 24.94
C GLU A 947 11.95 -17.49 25.50
N THR A 948 12.29 -18.53 24.72
CA THR A 948 13.32 -19.51 25.12
C THR A 948 14.68 -18.85 25.32
N ARG A 949 15.10 -17.95 24.41
CA ARG A 949 16.34 -17.18 24.55
C ARG A 949 16.31 -16.23 25.75
N ARG A 950 15.15 -15.69 26.11
CA ARG A 950 14.97 -14.85 27.31
C ARG A 950 15.14 -15.66 28.59
N LEU A 951 14.57 -16.87 28.65
CA LEU A 951 14.75 -17.79 29.78
C LEU A 951 16.22 -18.20 29.95
N ASN A 952 16.97 -18.28 28.86
CA ASN A 952 18.39 -18.59 28.85
C ASN A 952 19.30 -17.34 28.98
N GLU A 953 18.74 -16.16 29.26
CA GLU A 953 19.47 -14.88 29.41
C GLU A 953 20.25 -14.42 28.16
N VAL A 954 19.95 -14.98 26.97
CA VAL A 954 20.55 -14.60 25.68
C VAL A 954 19.84 -13.39 25.06
N TYR A 955 18.59 -13.13 25.44
CA TYR A 955 17.78 -12.03 24.91
C TYR A 955 17.09 -11.24 26.01
N SER A 956 17.33 -9.93 26.07
CA SER A 956 16.71 -9.00 27.03
C SER A 956 15.78 -7.97 26.40
N GLY A 957 15.62 -8.02 25.07
CA GLY A 957 14.83 -7.08 24.30
C GLY A 957 13.31 -7.27 24.42
N LYS A 958 12.59 -6.29 23.89
CA LYS A 958 11.13 -6.35 23.71
C LYS A 958 10.83 -6.78 22.28
N PHE A 959 9.83 -7.65 22.13
CA PHE A 959 9.36 -8.10 20.84
C PHE A 959 7.85 -7.90 20.73
N SER A 960 7.41 -7.29 19.63
CA SER A 960 5.99 -7.11 19.32
C SER A 960 5.84 -7.19 17.80
N ALA A 961 5.30 -8.30 17.33
CA ALA A 961 5.13 -8.55 15.90
C ALA A 961 3.83 -7.95 15.39
N ILE A 962 3.87 -7.38 14.18
CA ILE A 962 2.69 -7.00 13.39
C ILE A 962 2.81 -7.65 12.02
N CYS A 963 1.79 -8.37 11.60
CA CYS A 963 1.78 -9.10 10.34
C CYS A 963 0.96 -8.36 9.28
N HIS A 964 1.50 -8.26 8.06
CA HIS A 964 0.80 -7.70 6.91
C HIS A 964 0.95 -8.62 5.70
N PHE A 965 -0.12 -8.71 4.90
CA PHE A 965 -0.06 -9.31 3.57
C PHE A 965 -0.39 -8.25 2.52
N PHE A 966 0.59 -7.96 1.68
CA PHE A 966 0.44 -7.06 0.53
C PHE A 966 0.44 -7.86 -0.76
N GLY A 967 -0.69 -7.79 -1.48
CA GLY A 967 -0.80 -8.41 -2.80
C GLY A 967 -2.05 -8.03 -3.55
N TYR A 968 -3.22 -8.20 -2.94
CA TYR A 968 -4.50 -7.86 -3.57
C TYR A 968 -4.61 -6.36 -3.92
N GLN A 969 -3.95 -5.50 -3.14
CA GLN A 969 -3.86 -4.05 -3.34
C GLN A 969 -3.05 -3.65 -4.57
N ALA A 970 -2.20 -4.53 -5.12
CA ALA A 970 -1.27 -4.20 -6.21
C ALA A 970 -1.74 -4.72 -7.59
N ARG A 971 -2.44 -5.87 -7.64
CA ARG A 971 -2.75 -6.58 -8.90
C ARG A 971 -3.74 -5.87 -9.82
N CYS A 972 -4.59 -5.01 -9.26
CA CYS A 972 -5.56 -4.23 -10.03
C CYS A 972 -5.37 -2.72 -9.81
N ALA A 973 -4.17 -2.32 -9.37
CA ALA A 973 -3.83 -0.93 -9.16
C ALA A 973 -3.82 -0.15 -10.47
N TRP A 974 -3.89 1.17 -10.34
CA TRP A 974 -3.69 2.08 -11.45
C TRP A 974 -2.31 1.86 -12.10
N PRO A 975 -2.23 1.57 -13.40
CA PRO A 975 -0.99 1.19 -14.06
C PRO A 975 -0.01 2.37 -14.15
N SER A 976 1.26 2.08 -13.87
CA SER A 976 2.35 3.02 -14.07
C SER A 976 2.43 3.45 -15.53
N ASN A 977 3.10 4.59 -15.80
CA ASN A 977 3.36 5.01 -17.17
C ASN A 977 4.11 3.93 -17.96
N PHE A 978 5.05 3.23 -17.32
CA PHE A 978 5.79 2.13 -17.92
C PHE A 978 4.87 0.99 -18.37
N ASP A 979 3.99 0.47 -17.49
CA ASP A 979 3.10 -0.64 -17.84
C ASP A 979 2.01 -0.24 -18.84
N VAL A 980 1.54 1.01 -18.83
CA VAL A 980 0.65 1.50 -19.89
C VAL A 980 1.36 1.48 -21.25
N MET A 981 2.61 1.94 -21.29
CA MET A 981 3.40 1.94 -22.53
C MET A 981 3.71 0.51 -22.98
N LEU A 982 4.22 -0.34 -22.08
CA LEU A 982 4.55 -1.74 -22.36
C LEU A 982 3.31 -2.50 -22.84
N GLY A 983 2.18 -2.36 -22.15
CA GLY A 983 0.91 -2.96 -22.52
C GLY A 983 0.50 -2.54 -23.92
N PHE A 984 0.45 -1.23 -24.20
CA PHE A 984 0.12 -0.71 -25.52
C PHE A 984 1.01 -1.30 -26.63
N HIS A 985 2.32 -1.41 -26.39
CA HIS A 985 3.28 -1.94 -27.36
C HIS A 985 3.11 -3.44 -27.58
N LEU A 986 2.92 -4.23 -26.51
CA LEU A 986 2.59 -5.65 -26.60
C LEU A 986 1.30 -5.87 -27.40
N GLY A 987 0.26 -5.07 -27.13
CA GLY A 987 -1.00 -5.13 -27.86
C GLY A 987 -0.87 -4.83 -29.36
N ALA A 988 -0.15 -3.76 -29.70
CA ALA A 988 0.12 -3.40 -31.09
C ALA A 988 0.94 -4.50 -31.82
N THR A 989 1.88 -5.12 -31.10
CA THR A 989 2.69 -6.24 -31.56
C THR A 989 1.84 -7.50 -31.80
N THR A 990 0.91 -7.81 -30.90
CA THR A 990 -0.08 -8.89 -31.08
C THR A 990 -0.94 -8.66 -32.33
N ALA A 991 -1.41 -7.43 -32.56
CA ALA A 991 -2.13 -7.09 -33.79
C ALA A 991 -1.27 -7.33 -35.05
N ALA A 992 0.02 -6.98 -35.03
CA ALA A 992 0.95 -7.21 -36.13
C ALA A 992 1.13 -8.71 -36.46
N LEU A 993 1.26 -9.56 -35.42
CA LEU A 993 1.30 -11.01 -35.58
C LEU A 993 0.02 -11.57 -36.20
N LEU A 994 -1.15 -11.12 -35.71
CA LEU A 994 -2.47 -11.54 -36.22
C LEU A 994 -2.70 -11.16 -37.69
N MET A 995 -2.34 -9.93 -38.08
CA MET A 995 -2.46 -9.46 -39.47
C MET A 995 -1.52 -10.21 -40.41
N SER A 996 -0.36 -10.64 -39.91
CA SER A 996 0.63 -11.42 -40.64
C SER A 996 0.35 -12.93 -40.63
N GLN A 997 -0.74 -13.37 -39.96
CA GLN A 997 -1.09 -14.78 -39.77
C GLN A 997 0.01 -15.63 -39.11
N LEU A 998 0.83 -15.00 -38.25
CA LEU A 998 1.90 -15.66 -37.51
C LEU A 998 1.35 -16.16 -36.16
N PHE A 999 0.72 -17.32 -36.23
CA PHE A 999 0.15 -18.01 -35.06
C PHE A 999 1.19 -18.91 -34.38
N GLY A 1000 0.95 -19.24 -33.11
CA GLY A 1000 1.90 -20.03 -32.33
C GLY A 1000 3.05 -19.19 -31.75
N TYR A 1001 2.90 -17.87 -31.72
CA TYR A 1001 3.88 -16.92 -31.19
C TYR A 1001 3.34 -16.17 -29.97
N SER A 1002 4.24 -15.79 -29.06
CA SER A 1002 4.02 -14.78 -28.02
C SER A 1002 4.52 -13.44 -28.51
N ALA A 1003 3.77 -12.36 -28.25
CA ALA A 1003 4.26 -11.00 -28.46
C ALA A 1003 5.40 -10.68 -27.49
N THR A 1004 6.41 -9.95 -27.96
CA THR A 1004 7.56 -9.52 -27.15
C THR A 1004 7.90 -8.05 -27.41
N VAL A 1005 8.41 -7.38 -26.37
CA VAL A 1005 8.99 -6.02 -26.45
C VAL A 1005 10.32 -6.04 -25.73
N ARG A 1006 11.37 -5.53 -26.38
CA ARG A 1006 12.76 -5.56 -25.91
C ARG A 1006 13.38 -4.17 -25.87
N GLY A 1007 14.46 -4.03 -25.10
CA GLY A 1007 15.15 -2.76 -24.89
C GLY A 1007 14.34 -1.80 -24.01
N VAL A 1008 13.51 -2.31 -23.09
CA VAL A 1008 12.49 -1.54 -22.35
C VAL A 1008 13.08 -0.51 -21.37
N VAL A 1009 14.35 -0.67 -21.05
CA VAL A 1009 15.22 0.25 -20.30
C VAL A 1009 15.67 1.49 -21.09
N SER A 1010 15.27 1.61 -22.35
CA SER A 1010 15.51 2.79 -23.21
C SER A 1010 14.19 3.57 -23.35
N PRO A 1011 14.20 4.80 -23.91
CA PRO A 1011 12.95 5.50 -24.19
C PRO A 1011 11.98 4.65 -25.05
N PRO A 1012 10.65 4.73 -24.83
CA PRO A 1012 9.68 3.90 -25.57
C PRO A 1012 9.74 3.99 -27.09
N SER A 1013 10.25 5.10 -27.65
CA SER A 1013 10.46 5.26 -29.09
C SER A 1013 11.45 4.25 -29.69
N ASP A 1014 12.34 3.71 -28.87
CA ASP A 1014 13.48 2.89 -29.26
C ASP A 1014 13.26 1.41 -28.93
N TRP A 1015 12.10 1.07 -28.35
CA TRP A 1015 11.75 -0.31 -28.02
C TRP A 1015 11.57 -1.14 -29.29
N GLN A 1016 12.03 -2.39 -29.20
CA GLN A 1016 11.97 -3.35 -30.31
C GLN A 1016 10.80 -4.29 -30.11
N CYS A 1017 9.88 -4.32 -31.08
CA CYS A 1017 8.71 -5.19 -31.07
C CYS A 1017 8.99 -6.45 -31.89
N GLY A 1018 8.49 -7.59 -31.41
CA GLY A 1018 8.73 -8.87 -32.07
C GLY A 1018 7.82 -9.99 -31.59
N GLY A 1019 8.21 -11.21 -31.92
CA GLY A 1019 7.52 -12.41 -31.45
C GLY A 1019 8.48 -13.56 -31.18
N ILE A 1020 8.15 -14.38 -30.21
CA ILE A 1020 8.85 -15.63 -29.91
C ILE A 1020 7.92 -16.81 -30.09
N SER A 1021 8.39 -17.89 -30.73
CA SER A 1021 7.59 -19.11 -30.86
C SER A 1021 7.22 -19.65 -29.48
N LEU A 1022 5.94 -19.98 -29.28
CA LEU A 1022 5.42 -20.57 -28.06
C LEU A 1022 6.13 -21.90 -27.71
N GLN A 1023 6.64 -22.63 -28.71
CA GLN A 1023 7.41 -23.84 -28.46
C GLN A 1023 8.73 -23.56 -27.74
N VAL A 1024 9.37 -22.41 -27.98
CA VAL A 1024 10.64 -22.06 -27.32
C VAL A 1024 10.42 -21.77 -25.84
N LEU A 1025 9.29 -21.15 -25.49
CA LEU A 1025 8.91 -20.92 -24.09
C LEU A 1025 8.80 -22.24 -23.30
N THR A 1026 8.63 -23.40 -23.97
CA THR A 1026 8.52 -24.73 -23.32
C THR A 1026 9.81 -25.53 -23.22
N ARG A 1027 10.95 -25.08 -23.80
CA ARG A 1027 12.20 -25.86 -23.82
C ARG A 1027 12.95 -25.89 -22.47
N GLY A 1028 12.28 -25.50 -21.37
CA GLY A 1028 12.73 -25.51 -19.97
C GLY A 1028 11.52 -25.42 -19.01
N HIS A 1029 11.76 -25.18 -17.71
CA HIS A 1029 10.68 -24.78 -16.80
C HIS A 1029 10.18 -23.40 -17.23
N ILE A 1030 8.92 -23.27 -17.66
CA ILE A 1030 8.34 -21.98 -18.10
C ILE A 1030 8.42 -20.92 -16.98
N THR A 1031 8.40 -21.39 -15.73
CA THR A 1031 8.51 -20.57 -14.51
C THR A 1031 9.96 -20.53 -14.03
N ALA A 1032 10.57 -19.35 -14.01
CA ALA A 1032 11.88 -19.11 -13.40
C ALA A 1032 11.76 -18.25 -12.14
N GLY A 1033 12.41 -18.71 -11.07
CA GLY A 1033 12.62 -17.91 -9.86
C GLY A 1033 13.75 -16.89 -10.03
N VAL A 1034 14.12 -16.25 -8.94
CA VAL A 1034 15.27 -15.33 -8.89
C VAL A 1034 16.56 -16.05 -9.28
N ASP A 1035 17.30 -15.52 -10.25
CA ASP A 1035 18.64 -16.02 -10.59
C ASP A 1035 19.62 -15.75 -9.45
N GLU A 1036 20.10 -16.83 -8.81
CA GLU A 1036 21.04 -16.74 -7.70
C GLU A 1036 22.40 -16.14 -8.08
N LYS A 1037 22.76 -16.25 -9.35
CA LYS A 1037 23.97 -15.64 -9.91
C LYS A 1037 23.67 -14.27 -10.53
N GLY A 1038 22.41 -13.87 -10.54
CA GLY A 1038 21.94 -12.61 -11.08
C GLY A 1038 22.46 -11.42 -10.27
N ARG A 1039 22.87 -10.37 -10.97
CA ARG A 1039 23.30 -9.11 -10.33
C ARG A 1039 22.28 -8.52 -9.37
N PRO A 1040 20.95 -8.56 -9.62
CA PRO A 1040 19.97 -8.08 -8.65
C PRO A 1040 20.12 -8.73 -7.25
N LEU A 1041 20.28 -10.05 -7.19
CA LEU A 1041 20.48 -10.73 -5.91
C LEU A 1041 21.85 -10.42 -5.29
N GLN A 1042 22.90 -10.30 -6.12
CA GLN A 1042 24.23 -9.90 -5.65
C GLN A 1042 24.23 -8.49 -5.02
N MET A 1043 23.46 -7.55 -5.59
CA MET A 1043 23.28 -6.21 -5.02
C MET A 1043 22.63 -6.28 -3.64
N LEU A 1044 21.60 -7.11 -3.47
CA LEU A 1044 21.01 -7.34 -2.16
C LEU A 1044 22.01 -7.97 -1.18
N LYS A 1045 22.71 -9.03 -1.60
CA LYS A 1045 23.69 -9.74 -0.75
C LYS A 1045 24.88 -8.86 -0.33
N ALA A 1046 25.26 -7.89 -1.15
CA ALA A 1046 26.31 -6.93 -0.81
C ALA A 1046 25.93 -6.02 0.38
N GLU A 1047 24.64 -5.74 0.56
CA GLU A 1047 24.13 -4.81 1.58
C GLU A 1047 23.37 -5.51 2.72
N GLU A 1048 23.11 -6.82 2.62
CA GLU A 1048 22.29 -7.60 3.55
C GLU A 1048 22.71 -7.43 5.02
N GLN A 1049 24.02 -7.46 5.31
CA GLN A 1049 24.52 -7.26 6.68
C GLN A 1049 24.35 -5.82 7.16
N THR A 1050 24.53 -4.84 6.28
CA THR A 1050 24.32 -3.43 6.59
C THR A 1050 22.84 -3.18 6.93
N TRP A 1051 21.91 -3.71 6.13
CA TRP A 1051 20.47 -3.53 6.36
C TRP A 1051 19.98 -4.28 7.60
N ALA A 1052 20.56 -5.43 7.92
CA ALA A 1052 20.27 -6.14 9.16
C ALA A 1052 20.64 -5.30 10.40
N ALA A 1053 21.80 -4.65 10.39
CA ALA A 1053 22.29 -3.87 11.53
C ALA A 1053 21.74 -2.43 11.60
N GLU A 1054 21.57 -1.77 10.46
CA GLU A 1054 21.26 -0.33 10.35
C GLU A 1054 19.85 -0.04 9.84
N ASP A 1055 19.38 1.19 10.10
CA ASP A 1055 18.04 1.63 9.69
C ASP A 1055 18.13 2.43 8.39
N SER A 1056 18.55 1.77 7.31
CA SER A 1056 18.79 2.38 5.99
C SER A 1056 17.55 2.40 5.09
N TYR A 1057 16.36 2.45 5.70
CA TYR A 1057 15.08 2.37 4.99
C TYR A 1057 14.93 3.49 3.96
N GLN A 1058 14.24 3.18 2.87
CA GLN A 1058 13.82 4.17 1.87
C GLN A 1058 12.31 4.11 1.65
N CYS A 1059 11.67 5.27 1.48
CA CYS A 1059 10.29 5.34 1.04
C CYS A 1059 10.25 5.78 -0.44
N PRO A 1060 10.01 4.86 -1.38
CA PRO A 1060 9.91 5.22 -2.80
C PRO A 1060 8.63 6.03 -3.11
N GLY A 1061 7.63 5.96 -2.23
CA GLY A 1061 6.35 6.63 -2.37
C GLY A 1061 5.44 6.06 -3.47
N PRO A 1062 4.23 6.65 -3.64
CA PRO A 1062 3.26 6.25 -4.66
C PRO A 1062 3.76 6.44 -6.08
N ILE A 1063 3.15 5.70 -7.01
CA ILE A 1063 3.34 5.90 -8.45
C ILE A 1063 3.04 7.37 -8.80
N GLN A 1064 4.01 8.05 -9.41
CA GLN A 1064 3.82 9.40 -9.95
C GLN A 1064 3.57 9.33 -11.45
N PHE A 1065 2.60 10.08 -11.95
CA PHE A 1065 2.32 10.18 -13.40
C PHE A 1065 3.05 11.34 -14.07
N GLU A 1066 3.46 12.33 -13.28
CA GLU A 1066 4.21 13.50 -13.72
C GLU A 1066 5.51 13.66 -12.90
N GLY A 1067 6.39 14.53 -13.38
CA GLY A 1067 7.65 14.83 -12.71
C GLY A 1067 8.76 13.80 -12.93
N PRO A 1068 9.94 14.01 -12.30
CA PRO A 1068 11.17 13.28 -12.61
C PRO A 1068 11.11 11.77 -12.35
N THR A 1069 10.26 11.34 -11.41
CA THR A 1069 10.14 9.92 -11.01
C THR A 1069 9.09 9.14 -11.79
N SER A 1070 8.31 9.80 -12.65
CA SER A 1070 7.24 9.17 -13.45
C SER A 1070 7.73 8.16 -14.50
N SER A 1071 9.00 8.26 -14.87
CA SER A 1071 9.64 7.45 -15.92
C SER A 1071 10.69 6.47 -15.38
N THR A 1072 10.73 6.25 -14.06
CA THR A 1072 11.65 5.28 -13.46
C THR A 1072 11.25 3.85 -13.81
N THR A 1073 12.24 3.02 -14.11
CA THR A 1073 12.07 1.58 -14.34
C THR A 1073 12.35 0.77 -13.06
N THR A 1074 12.16 -0.54 -13.11
CA THR A 1074 12.50 -1.44 -11.99
C THR A 1074 14.01 -1.55 -11.80
N LEU A 1075 14.46 -1.64 -10.55
CA LEU A 1075 15.88 -1.72 -10.22
C LEU A 1075 16.49 -3.05 -10.66
N THR A 1076 15.74 -4.15 -10.57
CA THR A 1076 16.15 -5.46 -11.11
C THR A 1076 16.47 -5.38 -12.61
N LEU A 1077 15.58 -4.76 -13.40
CA LEU A 1077 15.74 -4.61 -14.84
C LEU A 1077 16.94 -3.70 -15.20
N GLU A 1078 17.12 -2.60 -14.47
CA GLU A 1078 18.29 -1.72 -14.65
C GLU A 1078 19.62 -2.43 -14.32
N ALA A 1079 19.63 -3.25 -13.26
CA ALA A 1079 20.80 -4.01 -12.84
C ALA A 1079 21.20 -5.05 -13.90
N GLU A 1080 20.24 -5.79 -14.47
CA GLU A 1080 20.51 -6.77 -15.53
C GLU A 1080 21.14 -6.13 -16.77
N LYS A 1081 20.65 -4.95 -17.20
CA LYS A 1081 21.24 -4.20 -18.31
C LYS A 1081 22.71 -3.82 -18.04
N LEU A 1082 23.00 -3.38 -16.82
CA LEU A 1082 24.36 -3.03 -16.41
C LEU A 1082 25.29 -4.25 -16.43
N THR A 1083 24.80 -5.44 -16.08
CA THR A 1083 25.55 -6.70 -16.18
C THR A 1083 25.97 -6.95 -17.62
N LEU A 1084 25.03 -6.90 -18.57
CA LEU A 1084 25.34 -7.14 -19.98
C LEU A 1084 26.37 -6.12 -20.53
N ALA A 1085 26.24 -4.85 -20.14
CA ALA A 1085 27.19 -3.80 -20.51
C ALA A 1085 28.57 -3.95 -19.84
N ASN A 1086 28.64 -4.57 -18.66
CA ASN A 1086 29.88 -4.86 -17.96
C ASN A 1086 30.54 -6.12 -18.52
N SER A 1087 29.80 -7.21 -18.75
CA SER A 1087 30.32 -8.44 -19.38
C SER A 1087 30.90 -8.14 -20.76
N GLN A 1088 30.29 -7.25 -21.55
CA GLN A 1088 30.88 -6.76 -22.80
C GLN A 1088 32.25 -6.09 -22.59
N ARG A 1089 32.36 -5.22 -21.58
CA ARG A 1089 33.61 -4.52 -21.24
C ARG A 1089 34.67 -5.49 -20.72
N GLU A 1090 34.30 -6.47 -19.90
CA GLU A 1090 35.19 -7.51 -19.39
C GLU A 1090 35.72 -8.41 -20.50
N VAL A 1091 34.85 -8.87 -21.42
CA VAL A 1091 35.30 -9.65 -22.58
C VAL A 1091 36.23 -8.83 -23.47
N ALA A 1092 35.95 -7.54 -23.66
CA ALA A 1092 36.85 -6.64 -24.39
C ALA A 1092 38.21 -6.47 -23.68
N ALA A 1093 38.22 -6.28 -22.36
CA ALA A 1093 39.44 -6.18 -21.57
C ALA A 1093 40.25 -7.49 -21.56
N LEU A 1094 39.58 -8.65 -21.47
CA LEU A 1094 40.20 -9.97 -21.61
C LEU A 1094 40.81 -10.16 -23.00
N CYS A 1095 40.15 -9.68 -24.06
CA CYS A 1095 40.74 -9.68 -25.41
C CYS A 1095 42.05 -8.89 -25.44
N GLU A 1096 42.09 -7.70 -24.83
CA GLU A 1096 43.29 -6.87 -24.77
C GLU A 1096 44.41 -7.51 -23.93
N GLU A 1097 44.07 -8.14 -22.80
CA GLU A 1097 45.04 -8.81 -21.94
C GLU A 1097 45.63 -10.07 -22.61
N VAL A 1098 44.80 -10.89 -23.28
CA VAL A 1098 45.27 -12.03 -24.08
C VAL A 1098 46.17 -11.55 -25.22
N LEU A 1099 45.81 -10.46 -25.92
CA LEU A 1099 46.67 -9.84 -26.92
C LEU A 1099 48.03 -9.43 -26.35
N ARG A 1100 48.03 -8.80 -25.17
CA ARG A 1100 49.24 -8.35 -24.48
C ARG A 1100 50.14 -9.52 -24.11
N GLN A 1101 49.59 -10.58 -23.52
CA GLN A 1101 50.35 -11.77 -23.13
C GLN A 1101 50.89 -12.55 -24.34
N CYS A 1102 50.07 -12.77 -25.37
CA CYS A 1102 50.54 -13.49 -26.56
C CYS A 1102 51.61 -12.71 -27.34
N ARG A 1103 51.53 -11.35 -27.37
CA ARG A 1103 52.60 -10.50 -27.91
C ARG A 1103 53.90 -10.64 -27.12
N SER A 1104 53.83 -10.75 -25.79
CA SER A 1104 55.02 -10.94 -24.95
C SER A 1104 55.69 -12.31 -25.15
N LEU A 1105 54.94 -13.31 -25.63
CA LEU A 1105 55.41 -14.67 -25.88
C LEU A 1105 55.81 -14.93 -27.34
N GLY A 1106 55.70 -13.93 -28.23
CA GLY A 1106 56.09 -14.04 -29.65
C GLY A 1106 55.21 -15.00 -30.49
N ASN A 1107 54.01 -15.36 -30.01
CA ASN A 1107 53.13 -16.32 -30.68
C ASN A 1107 51.88 -15.62 -31.25
N GLU A 1108 52.04 -14.97 -32.39
CA GLU A 1108 50.97 -14.20 -33.06
C GLU A 1108 49.79 -15.06 -33.52
N THR A 1109 50.04 -16.32 -33.86
CA THR A 1109 48.99 -17.25 -34.33
C THR A 1109 48.04 -17.65 -33.21
N ALA A 1110 48.57 -17.93 -32.01
CA ALA A 1110 47.76 -18.21 -30.83
C ALA A 1110 46.98 -16.97 -30.36
N ALA A 1111 47.56 -15.77 -30.51
CA ALA A 1111 46.91 -14.49 -30.25
C ALA A 1111 45.70 -14.30 -31.17
N ALA A 1112 45.88 -14.50 -32.47
CA ALA A 1112 44.85 -14.31 -33.47
C ALA A 1112 43.65 -15.24 -33.23
N VAL A 1113 43.88 -16.53 -32.98
CA VAL A 1113 42.80 -17.50 -32.72
C VAL A 1113 42.03 -17.20 -31.44
N SER A 1114 42.74 -16.90 -30.34
CA SER A 1114 42.12 -16.61 -29.04
C SER A 1114 41.30 -15.31 -29.08
N VAL A 1115 41.80 -14.30 -29.79
CA VAL A 1115 41.12 -13.01 -29.95
C VAL A 1115 39.94 -13.10 -30.90
N ILE A 1116 40.02 -13.88 -31.98
CA ILE A 1116 38.85 -14.13 -32.84
C ILE A 1116 37.74 -14.82 -32.05
N GLY A 1117 38.09 -15.81 -31.21
CA GLY A 1117 37.12 -16.48 -30.33
C GLY A 1117 36.47 -15.51 -29.34
N LEU A 1118 37.26 -14.73 -28.60
CA LEU A 1118 36.74 -13.79 -27.60
C LEU A 1118 36.05 -12.57 -28.22
N ARG A 1119 36.51 -12.09 -29.38
CA ARG A 1119 35.87 -10.98 -30.12
C ARG A 1119 34.55 -11.43 -30.74
N SER A 1120 34.46 -12.68 -31.18
CA SER A 1120 33.18 -13.32 -31.53
C SER A 1120 32.23 -13.34 -30.33
N VAL A 1121 32.71 -13.63 -29.11
CA VAL A 1121 31.91 -13.53 -27.88
C VAL A 1121 31.51 -12.08 -27.58
N ALA A 1122 32.42 -11.11 -27.74
CA ALA A 1122 32.12 -9.69 -27.53
C ALA A 1122 31.09 -9.17 -28.55
N ASP A 1123 31.22 -9.56 -29.82
CA ASP A 1123 30.30 -9.23 -30.89
C ASP A 1123 28.96 -9.95 -30.68
N THR A 1124 28.96 -11.20 -30.21
CA THR A 1124 27.76 -11.94 -29.79
C THR A 1124 27.06 -11.23 -28.63
N LEU A 1125 27.78 -10.84 -27.58
CA LEU A 1125 27.23 -10.07 -26.46
C LEU A 1125 26.73 -8.70 -26.90
N ARG A 1126 27.42 -8.04 -27.84
CA ARG A 1126 27.00 -6.77 -28.45
C ARG A 1126 25.70 -6.95 -29.23
N LEU A 1127 25.61 -7.97 -30.06
CA LEU A 1127 24.43 -8.33 -30.82
C LEU A 1127 23.26 -8.70 -29.90
N LEU A 1128 23.51 -9.45 -28.82
CA LEU A 1128 22.53 -9.75 -27.76
C LEU A 1128 21.99 -8.46 -27.10
N ARG A 1129 22.86 -7.49 -26.80
CA ARG A 1129 22.46 -6.19 -26.25
C ARG A 1129 21.69 -5.33 -27.24
N GLU A 1130 22.04 -5.40 -28.52
CA GLU A 1130 21.35 -4.68 -29.59
C GLU A 1130 20.06 -5.40 -30.03
N GLY A 1131 19.76 -6.58 -29.47
CA GLY A 1131 18.61 -7.41 -29.83
C GLY A 1131 18.71 -8.06 -31.22
N LYS A 1132 19.86 -8.00 -31.87
CA LYS A 1132 20.08 -8.44 -33.25
C LYS A 1132 20.73 -9.82 -33.26
N PHE A 1133 19.95 -10.89 -33.10
CA PHE A 1133 20.46 -12.26 -33.29
C PHE A 1133 19.68 -12.97 -34.40
#